data_AF-A0A3D2UAA3-F1
#
_entry.id   AF-A0A3D2UAA3-F1
#
_cell.length_a   1.000
_cell.length_b   1.000
_cell.length_c   1.000
_cell.angle_alpha   90.00
_cell.angle_beta   90.00
_cell.angle_gamma   90.00
#
_symmetry.space_group_name_H-M   'P 1'
#
loop_
_entity.id
_entity.type
_entity.pdbx_description
1 polymer ?
#
loop_
_entity_poly.entity_id
_entity_poly.type
_entity_poly.pdbx_seq_one_letter_code
_entity_poly.pdbx_strand_id
1 'polypeptide(L)'
;PSEGIARAIRQPAKPTDSAVGPPTRATALDLYNQGLTHLKRGDREAAYRAFLDSFRSGEKLDRVRSQQLEDFLRELSPRNAGGTRTAAAETRPLQKPGTSDAIAVAQQKQGLLFDSLRSRTLNAVFKARQIKEDNPDKALQTLDEMLAVVNTATLDKSLSDRLKGQLTSARKEIARERDLRAPQVAQTKRNREIEAQFEAEQQHKIRVEQEIAELVDKYNEFFRDRRYEEAEMIARQARELDPHKPVVVTMFQKAIFARRNEINERRREDVDASLWDALNDVEMAMVFPQDDYAYPGRQEWADLVKRRKRFGRPDNRARSDEEMRIEKSLNSPISLHFDETPLKDVIDEIRKQVEINIVIDKLGLEEVGATTNSAVSIDLNGIKLKSILNLMLEPLDLDYTIQDDVLKITSKMRQQGRLITATYPVADLVVPLEIGVPSDGSISSLAPEQPVTPALQADGQMAVRSSSAQFQVGANSPAGLAGVLPGSGMQTEVSGGPRSINFDAISGLITSTIDPGSWDEIGGQGSVRGHESTLSLVIRATQKVHDEIADLLEQLRRLQDLQVTIEVRQISVTDQFYERIGIDFDWNIQDSIGGPRFDGGTGGQQNGGGGGGGNNQNSGPGQPLPPFGSVIGGGMQGQTGGGQGGGGGGWRRRRR
;
A
#
# COMPACT_ATOMS: atom_id res chain seq x y z
N PRO A 1 30.72 -39.59 -18.82
CA PRO A 1 31.72 -39.97 -17.80
C PRO A 1 31.23 -39.56 -16.40
N SER A 2 30.84 -40.42 -15.48
CA SER A 2 30.92 -41.87 -15.30
C SER A 2 30.05 -42.17 -14.07
N GLU A 3 29.19 -43.20 -14.18
CA GLU A 3 28.78 -44.17 -13.14
C GLU A 3 28.45 -43.65 -11.73
N GLY A 4 27.25 -43.76 -11.15
CA GLY A 4 26.30 -44.88 -11.18
C GLY A 4 26.44 -45.71 -9.90
N ILE A 5 25.46 -45.67 -8.99
CA ILE A 5 25.08 -46.76 -8.05
C ILE A 5 23.72 -46.42 -7.44
N ALA A 6 22.73 -47.26 -7.75
CA ALA A 6 21.41 -47.31 -7.12
C ALA A 6 21.44 -48.28 -5.93
N ARG A 7 20.76 -47.95 -4.82
CA ARG A 7 20.54 -48.86 -3.69
C ARG A 7 19.04 -49.10 -3.49
N ALA A 8 18.60 -50.29 -3.90
CA ALA A 8 17.31 -50.88 -3.58
C ALA A 8 17.41 -51.65 -2.25
N ILE A 9 16.44 -51.47 -1.36
CA ILE A 9 16.32 -52.20 -0.10
C ILE A 9 15.37 -53.39 -0.33
N ARG A 10 15.92 -54.61 -0.29
CA ARG A 10 15.19 -55.89 -0.30
C ARG A 10 15.07 -56.44 1.13
N GLN A 11 13.91 -57.01 1.42
CA GLN A 11 13.57 -57.75 2.64
C GLN A 11 14.41 -59.03 2.78
N PRO A 12 14.75 -59.47 4.01
CA PRO A 12 15.47 -60.73 4.22
C PRO A 12 14.54 -61.94 4.25
N ALA A 13 14.79 -62.89 3.35
CA ALA A 13 14.30 -64.26 3.40
C ALA A 13 15.08 -65.06 4.46
N LYS A 14 14.37 -65.89 5.24
CA LYS A 14 14.96 -66.85 6.19
C LYS A 14 15.46 -68.10 5.46
N PRO A 15 16.52 -68.76 5.98
CA PRO A 15 17.13 -69.93 5.37
C PRO A 15 16.32 -71.21 5.60
N THR A 16 16.29 -72.04 4.57
CA THR A 16 15.98 -73.46 4.60
C THR A 16 17.24 -74.21 5.02
N ASP A 17 17.10 -75.14 5.96
CA ASP A 17 18.00 -76.28 6.06
C ASP A 17 17.18 -77.55 6.27
N SER A 18 17.53 -78.54 5.47
CA SER A 18 16.81 -79.77 5.21
C SER A 18 17.62 -80.95 5.73
N ALA A 19 16.99 -81.91 6.42
CA ALA A 19 17.17 -83.36 6.21
C ALA A 19 16.65 -84.17 7.40
N VAL A 20 15.44 -84.72 7.27
CA VAL A 20 15.14 -86.10 7.70
C VAL A 20 14.25 -86.71 6.60
N GLY A 21 14.66 -87.87 6.08
CA GLY A 21 13.89 -88.67 5.11
C GLY A 21 12.56 -89.20 5.67
N PRO A 22 11.74 -89.85 4.83
CA PRO A 22 10.29 -89.79 4.92
C PRO A 22 9.69 -90.69 6.01
N PRO A 23 8.58 -90.25 6.61
CA PRO A 23 7.42 -91.11 6.78
C PRO A 23 6.32 -90.65 5.81
N THR A 24 5.92 -91.56 4.95
CA THR A 24 4.74 -91.53 4.10
C THR A 24 3.45 -91.43 4.92
N ARG A 25 3.16 -90.25 5.49
CA ARG A 25 1.82 -89.82 5.94
C ARG A 25 1.75 -88.31 5.77
N ALA A 26 0.89 -87.83 4.87
CA ALA A 26 0.62 -86.40 4.74
C ALA A 26 0.14 -85.86 6.10
N THR A 27 0.69 -84.72 6.54
CA THR A 27 0.27 -84.06 7.77
C THR A 27 -1.18 -83.56 7.64
N ALA A 28 -1.88 -83.35 8.77
CA ALA A 28 -3.26 -82.85 8.72
C ALA A 28 -3.37 -81.52 7.96
N LEU A 29 -2.34 -80.68 8.06
CA LEU A 29 -2.24 -79.40 7.38
C LEU A 29 -2.08 -79.57 5.87
N ASP A 30 -1.27 -80.52 5.42
CA ASP A 30 -1.11 -80.81 3.99
C ASP A 30 -2.41 -81.32 3.37
N LEU A 31 -3.12 -82.21 4.08
CA LEU A 31 -4.45 -82.71 3.66
C LEU A 31 -5.50 -81.59 3.62
N TYR A 32 -5.45 -80.66 4.57
CA TYR A 32 -6.31 -79.47 4.59
C TYR A 32 -6.07 -78.57 3.37
N ASN A 33 -4.80 -78.28 3.06
CA ASN A 33 -4.42 -77.46 1.91
C ASN A 33 -4.76 -78.16 0.58
N GLN A 34 -4.63 -79.49 0.53
CA GLN A 34 -5.05 -80.30 -0.61
C GLN A 34 -6.56 -80.20 -0.82
N GLY A 35 -7.37 -80.29 0.25
CA GLY A 35 -8.82 -80.07 0.19
C GLY A 35 -9.21 -78.70 -0.36
N LEU A 36 -8.55 -77.62 0.08
CA LEU A 36 -8.74 -76.28 -0.47
C LEU A 36 -8.37 -76.17 -1.95
N THR A 37 -7.35 -76.91 -2.38
CA THR A 37 -6.90 -76.93 -3.78
C THR A 37 -7.93 -77.65 -4.67
N HIS A 38 -8.51 -78.76 -4.22
CA HIS A 38 -9.59 -79.44 -4.91
C HIS A 38 -10.87 -78.59 -4.96
N LEU A 39 -11.18 -77.88 -3.87
CA LEU A 39 -12.32 -76.96 -3.83
C LEU A 39 -12.16 -75.80 -4.83
N LYS A 40 -10.96 -75.22 -4.95
CA LYS A 40 -10.65 -74.20 -5.96
C LYS A 40 -10.75 -74.72 -7.40
N ARG A 41 -10.51 -76.00 -7.62
CA ARG A 41 -10.66 -76.66 -8.93
C ARG A 41 -12.09 -77.11 -9.23
N GLY A 42 -13.03 -76.90 -8.30
CA GLY A 42 -14.44 -77.29 -8.44
C GLY A 42 -14.74 -78.76 -8.17
N ASP A 43 -13.75 -79.55 -7.75
CA ASP A 43 -13.87 -80.99 -7.53
C ASP A 43 -14.31 -81.28 -6.08
N ARG A 44 -15.62 -81.17 -5.84
CA ARG A 44 -16.22 -81.23 -4.50
C ARG A 44 -16.03 -82.57 -3.79
N GLU A 45 -16.06 -83.68 -4.53
CA GLU A 45 -15.93 -85.02 -3.95
C GLU A 45 -14.49 -85.30 -3.49
N ALA A 46 -13.51 -84.91 -4.29
CA ALA A 46 -12.10 -85.00 -3.91
C ALA A 46 -11.76 -84.06 -2.75
N ALA A 47 -12.34 -82.85 -2.72
CA ALA A 47 -12.19 -81.91 -1.62
C ALA A 47 -12.75 -82.48 -0.30
N TYR A 48 -13.96 -83.05 -0.34
CA TYR A 48 -14.59 -83.67 0.83
C TYR A 48 -13.75 -84.82 1.40
N ARG A 49 -13.19 -85.70 0.54
CA ARG A 49 -12.33 -86.80 0.97
C ARG A 49 -11.05 -86.30 1.65
N ALA A 50 -10.38 -85.31 1.05
CA ALA A 50 -9.16 -84.73 1.64
C ALA A 50 -9.43 -84.05 3.00
N PHE A 51 -10.56 -83.36 3.15
CA PHE A 51 -10.99 -82.81 4.44
C PHE A 51 -11.35 -83.90 5.46
N LEU A 52 -11.99 -84.99 5.04
CA LEU A 52 -12.26 -86.14 5.91
C LEU A 52 -10.98 -86.80 6.39
N ASP A 53 -9.98 -86.95 5.53
CA ASP A 53 -8.69 -87.53 5.89
C ASP A 53 -7.90 -86.60 6.82
N SER A 54 -7.97 -85.28 6.60
CA SER A 54 -7.44 -84.26 7.52
C SER A 54 -8.08 -84.37 8.92
N PHE A 55 -9.41 -84.52 9.00
CA PHE A 55 -10.12 -84.67 10.27
C PHE A 55 -9.82 -85.99 10.98
N ARG A 56 -9.70 -87.09 10.22
CA ARG A 56 -9.38 -88.44 10.74
C ARG A 56 -7.94 -88.59 11.22
N SER A 57 -7.03 -87.76 10.71
CA SER A 57 -5.62 -87.80 11.13
C SER A 57 -5.43 -87.46 12.62
N GLY A 58 -6.38 -86.74 13.24
CA GLY A 58 -6.38 -86.42 14.67
C GLY A 58 -5.30 -85.43 15.13
N GLU A 59 -4.47 -84.91 14.22
CA GLU A 59 -3.44 -83.92 14.49
C GLU A 59 -4.09 -82.52 14.65
N LYS A 60 -3.68 -81.76 15.68
CA LYS A 60 -4.33 -80.49 16.04
C LYS A 60 -4.02 -79.39 15.01
N LEU A 61 -5.05 -78.97 14.27
CA LEU A 61 -5.04 -77.74 13.48
C LEU A 61 -5.31 -76.52 14.38
N ASP A 62 -4.90 -75.33 13.93
CA ASP A 62 -5.23 -74.06 14.59
C ASP A 62 -6.75 -73.89 14.75
N ARG A 63 -7.19 -73.21 15.81
CA ARG A 63 -8.60 -73.08 16.23
C ARG A 63 -9.51 -72.57 15.10
N VAL A 64 -9.00 -71.66 14.27
CA VAL A 64 -9.73 -71.12 13.12
C VAL A 64 -9.87 -72.18 12.02
N ARG A 65 -8.81 -72.94 11.76
CA ARG A 65 -8.78 -73.98 10.72
C ARG A 65 -9.59 -75.20 11.10
N SER A 66 -9.64 -75.56 12.39
CA SER A 66 -10.52 -76.64 12.86
C SER A 66 -11.99 -76.30 12.69
N GLN A 67 -12.39 -75.05 12.98
CA GLN A 67 -13.76 -74.58 12.73
C GLN A 67 -14.09 -74.57 11.22
N GLN A 68 -13.18 -74.04 10.40
CA GLN A 68 -13.35 -74.05 8.93
C GLN A 68 -13.46 -75.47 8.37
N LEU A 69 -12.65 -76.41 8.88
CA LEU A 69 -12.70 -77.81 8.47
C LEU A 69 -14.04 -78.47 8.79
N GLU A 70 -14.60 -78.23 9.98
CA GLU A 70 -15.94 -78.72 10.37
C GLU A 70 -17.04 -78.14 9.48
N ASP A 71 -16.96 -76.85 9.16
CA ASP A 71 -17.91 -76.19 8.26
C ASP A 71 -17.82 -76.77 6.83
N PHE A 72 -16.61 -76.98 6.29
CA PHE A 72 -16.42 -77.59 4.97
C PHE A 72 -16.92 -79.03 4.92
N LEU A 73 -16.72 -79.84 5.97
CA LEU A 73 -17.24 -81.20 6.05
C LEU A 73 -18.77 -81.22 6.07
N ARG A 74 -19.39 -80.27 6.77
CA ARG A 74 -20.86 -80.13 6.83
C ARG A 74 -21.44 -79.68 5.50
N GLU A 75 -20.76 -78.77 4.79
CA GLU A 75 -21.22 -78.25 3.50
C GLU A 75 -21.01 -79.24 2.34
N LEU A 76 -19.87 -79.92 2.31
CA LEU A 76 -19.47 -80.81 1.21
C LEU A 76 -19.90 -82.27 1.40
N SER A 77 -20.56 -82.60 2.52
CA SER A 77 -21.07 -83.96 2.77
C SER A 77 -21.99 -84.43 1.63
N PRO A 78 -21.73 -85.60 1.03
CA PRO A 78 -22.56 -86.12 -0.05
C PRO A 78 -23.98 -86.36 0.48
N ARG A 79 -24.97 -85.71 -0.13
CA ARG A 79 -26.37 -86.08 0.06
C ARG A 79 -26.57 -87.46 -0.56
N ASN A 80 -26.59 -88.50 0.28
CA ASN A 80 -26.96 -89.85 -0.16
C ASN A 80 -28.37 -89.82 -0.77
N ALA A 81 -28.44 -89.91 -2.10
CA ALA A 81 -29.60 -90.35 -2.83
C ALA A 81 -29.73 -91.87 -2.63
N GLY A 82 -30.52 -92.27 -1.63
CA GLY A 82 -30.88 -93.68 -1.41
C GLY A 82 -31.09 -94.01 0.05
N GLY A 83 -32.35 -94.16 0.46
CA GLY A 83 -32.67 -94.95 1.64
C GLY A 83 -33.63 -94.38 2.68
N THR A 84 -34.67 -93.63 2.31
CA THR A 84 -35.95 -93.73 3.03
C THR A 84 -36.81 -94.72 2.28
N ARG A 85 -36.82 -95.97 2.78
CA ARG A 85 -37.76 -97.00 2.39
C ARG A 85 -39.18 -96.46 2.62
N THR A 86 -39.86 -96.10 1.55
CA THR A 86 -41.31 -96.07 1.53
C THR A 86 -41.77 -97.53 1.63
N ALA A 87 -42.29 -97.91 2.79
CA ALA A 87 -43.11 -99.10 2.90
C ALA A 87 -44.43 -98.80 2.16
N ALA A 88 -44.47 -99.17 0.88
CA ALA A 88 -45.70 -99.31 0.12
C ALA A 88 -45.89 -100.81 -0.18
N ALA A 89 -47.14 -101.24 -0.05
CA ALA A 89 -47.70 -102.53 -0.46
C ALA A 89 -47.41 -103.75 0.44
N GLU A 90 -48.20 -103.88 1.51
CA GLU A 90 -48.83 -105.18 1.79
C GLU A 90 -50.30 -105.11 1.32
N THR A 91 -50.57 -105.79 0.21
CA THR A 91 -51.91 -106.24 -0.16
C THR A 91 -52.25 -107.51 0.63
N ARG A 92 -53.19 -107.43 1.57
CA ARG A 92 -54.04 -108.56 1.99
C ARG A 92 -55.51 -108.17 1.81
N PRO A 93 -56.38 -109.14 1.45
CA PRO A 93 -57.55 -108.89 0.63
C PRO A 93 -58.75 -108.31 1.39
N LEU A 94 -59.62 -107.66 0.62
CA LEU A 94 -60.93 -107.15 1.00
C LEU A 94 -61.77 -108.18 1.78
N GLN A 95 -62.37 -107.70 2.88
CA GLN A 95 -63.68 -108.14 3.30
C GLN A 95 -64.59 -106.91 3.48
N LYS A 96 -65.82 -107.04 2.98
CA LYS A 96 -66.79 -105.98 2.62
C LYS A 96 -67.61 -105.49 3.84
N PRO A 97 -68.47 -104.46 3.69
CA PRO A 97 -68.44 -103.21 4.45
C PRO A 97 -69.38 -103.16 5.66
N GLY A 98 -69.06 -102.29 6.63
CA GLY A 98 -69.93 -101.90 7.73
C GLY A 98 -69.93 -100.37 7.89
N THR A 99 -71.12 -99.79 7.93
CA THR A 99 -71.46 -98.37 8.02
C THR A 99 -71.06 -97.72 9.36
N SER A 100 -70.18 -96.71 9.35
CA SER A 100 -69.87 -95.67 10.38
C SER A 100 -68.47 -95.11 10.04
N ASP A 101 -68.07 -93.84 10.10
CA ASP A 101 -68.64 -92.59 10.59
C ASP A 101 -67.97 -91.45 9.79
N ALA A 102 -68.74 -90.65 9.04
CA ALA A 102 -68.23 -89.40 8.45
C ALA A 102 -67.71 -88.42 9.54
N ILE A 103 -68.17 -88.61 10.77
CA ILE A 103 -67.76 -87.92 11.99
C ILE A 103 -66.35 -88.33 12.42
N ALA A 104 -65.97 -89.61 12.32
CA ALA A 104 -64.64 -90.08 12.70
C ALA A 104 -63.54 -89.57 11.76
N VAL A 105 -63.81 -89.50 10.46
CA VAL A 105 -62.88 -88.95 9.45
C VAL A 105 -62.72 -87.43 9.60
N ALA A 106 -63.79 -86.71 9.96
CA ALA A 106 -63.73 -85.28 10.24
C ALA A 106 -62.95 -84.97 11.53
N GLN A 107 -63.14 -85.78 12.59
CA GLN A 107 -62.40 -85.68 13.84
C GLN A 107 -60.91 -85.99 13.65
N GLN A 108 -60.55 -86.97 12.83
CA GLN A 108 -59.14 -87.26 12.50
C GLN A 108 -58.46 -86.09 11.76
N LYS A 109 -59.15 -85.44 10.81
CA LYS A 109 -58.62 -84.25 10.11
C LYS A 109 -58.43 -83.07 11.06
N GLN A 110 -59.35 -82.83 11.99
CA GLN A 110 -59.22 -81.77 13.00
C GLN A 110 -58.09 -82.05 14.00
N GLY A 111 -57.89 -83.31 14.38
CA GLY A 111 -56.77 -83.73 15.25
C GLY A 111 -55.41 -83.49 14.59
N LEU A 112 -55.24 -83.89 13.32
CA LEU A 112 -53.99 -83.66 12.57
C LEU A 112 -53.69 -82.16 12.36
N LEU A 113 -54.72 -81.36 12.07
CA LEU A 113 -54.56 -79.90 11.97
C LEU A 113 -54.14 -79.29 13.30
N PHE A 114 -54.77 -79.70 14.41
CA PHE A 114 -54.39 -79.25 15.75
C PHE A 114 -52.95 -79.64 16.10
N ASP A 115 -52.53 -80.88 15.83
CA ASP A 115 -51.15 -81.32 16.10
C ASP A 115 -50.12 -80.55 15.27
N SER A 116 -50.44 -80.26 14.00
CA SER A 116 -49.58 -79.44 13.14
C SER A 116 -49.45 -77.99 13.63
N LEU A 117 -50.56 -77.39 14.06
CA LEU A 117 -50.58 -76.02 14.59
C LEU A 117 -49.89 -75.96 15.94
N ARG A 118 -50.11 -76.96 16.81
CA ARG A 118 -49.43 -77.10 18.10
C ARG A 118 -47.91 -77.20 17.95
N SER A 119 -47.42 -77.97 16.98
CA SER A 119 -45.98 -78.05 16.71
C SER A 119 -45.43 -76.68 16.27
N ARG A 120 -46.14 -75.98 15.37
CA ARG A 120 -45.75 -74.63 14.92
C ARG A 120 -45.83 -73.59 16.04
N THR A 121 -46.84 -73.62 16.91
CA THR A 121 -46.93 -72.70 18.05
C THR A 121 -45.79 -72.95 19.04
N LEU A 122 -45.46 -74.21 19.33
CA LEU A 122 -44.33 -74.53 20.19
C LEU A 122 -43.00 -74.07 19.59
N ASN A 123 -42.81 -74.25 18.28
CA ASN A 123 -41.62 -73.75 17.57
C ASN A 123 -41.56 -72.21 17.61
N ALA A 124 -42.67 -71.52 17.35
CA ALA A 124 -42.75 -70.07 17.41
C ALA A 124 -42.47 -69.54 18.82
N VAL A 125 -43.04 -70.16 19.87
CA VAL A 125 -42.76 -69.81 21.27
C VAL A 125 -41.30 -70.08 21.61
N PHE A 126 -40.73 -71.20 21.16
CA PHE A 126 -39.32 -71.53 21.38
C PHE A 126 -38.39 -70.51 20.71
N LYS A 127 -38.64 -70.18 19.44
CA LYS A 127 -37.87 -69.19 18.67
C LYS A 127 -37.98 -67.79 19.28
N ALA A 128 -39.19 -67.38 19.67
CA ALA A 128 -39.42 -66.11 20.35
C ALA A 128 -38.68 -66.06 21.68
N ARG A 129 -38.67 -67.15 22.46
CA ARG A 129 -37.90 -67.25 23.71
C ARG A 129 -36.39 -67.27 23.48
N GLN A 130 -35.91 -67.82 22.39
CA GLN A 130 -34.49 -67.81 22.04
C GLN A 130 -34.00 -66.40 21.70
N ILE A 131 -34.79 -65.61 20.96
CA ILE A 131 -34.40 -64.27 20.50
C ILE A 131 -34.89 -63.15 21.42
N LYS A 132 -35.53 -63.48 22.56
CA LYS A 132 -36.10 -62.48 23.49
C LYS A 132 -35.04 -61.58 24.11
N GLU A 133 -33.82 -62.09 24.28
CA GLU A 133 -32.69 -61.36 24.87
C GLU A 133 -32.02 -60.45 23.84
N ASP A 134 -31.82 -60.93 22.61
CA ASP A 134 -31.15 -60.18 21.54
C ASP A 134 -32.07 -59.11 20.92
N ASN A 135 -33.33 -59.47 20.63
CA ASN A 135 -34.28 -58.63 19.91
C ASN A 135 -35.74 -58.93 20.38
N PRO A 136 -36.18 -58.33 21.50
CA PRO A 136 -37.50 -58.57 22.06
C PRO A 136 -38.65 -58.16 21.11
N ASP A 137 -38.49 -57.09 20.33
CA ASP A 137 -39.53 -56.65 19.39
C ASP A 137 -39.74 -57.66 18.24
N LYS A 138 -38.65 -58.26 17.75
CA LYS A 138 -38.73 -59.34 16.75
C LYS A 138 -39.36 -60.60 17.34
N ALA A 139 -39.08 -60.92 18.60
CA ALA A 139 -39.74 -62.02 19.31
C ALA A 139 -41.26 -61.81 19.42
N LEU A 140 -41.71 -60.61 19.81
CA LEU A 140 -43.13 -60.26 19.88
C LEU A 140 -43.81 -60.34 18.51
N GLN A 141 -43.15 -59.86 17.45
CA GLN A 141 -43.65 -59.95 16.08
C GLN A 141 -43.87 -61.42 15.66
N THR A 142 -42.92 -62.33 15.94
CA THR A 142 -43.09 -63.75 15.59
C THR A 142 -44.24 -64.42 16.34
N LEU A 143 -44.55 -63.98 17.56
CA LEU A 143 -45.69 -64.47 18.33
C LEU A 143 -47.02 -63.90 17.82
N ASP A 144 -47.03 -62.63 17.41
CA ASP A 144 -48.20 -61.96 16.82
C ASP A 144 -48.56 -62.56 15.46
N GLU A 145 -47.56 -62.88 14.64
CA GLU A 145 -47.74 -63.62 13.37
C GLU A 145 -48.37 -65.00 13.62
N MET A 146 -47.88 -65.76 14.62
CA MET A 146 -48.45 -67.07 14.93
C MET A 146 -49.87 -66.98 15.54
N LEU A 147 -50.16 -65.94 16.34
CA LEU A 147 -51.50 -65.66 16.84
C LEU A 147 -52.48 -65.40 15.69
N ALA A 148 -52.07 -64.65 14.67
CA ALA A 148 -52.88 -64.43 13.46
C ALA A 148 -53.17 -65.75 12.73
N VAL A 149 -52.16 -66.61 12.56
CA VAL A 149 -52.33 -67.95 11.95
C VAL A 149 -53.33 -68.82 12.74
N VAL A 150 -53.23 -68.84 14.07
CA VAL A 150 -54.17 -69.60 14.93
C VAL A 150 -55.58 -69.01 14.89
N ASN A 151 -55.73 -67.69 14.75
CA ASN A 151 -57.04 -67.03 14.63
C ASN A 151 -57.75 -67.35 13.30
N THR A 152 -56.99 -67.53 12.21
CA THR A 152 -57.56 -67.86 10.89
C THR A 152 -57.87 -69.34 10.68
N ALA A 153 -57.42 -70.22 11.58
CA ALA A 153 -57.61 -71.66 11.44
C ALA A 153 -59.04 -72.10 11.84
N THR A 154 -59.67 -72.96 11.03
CA THR A 154 -60.99 -73.56 11.27
C THR A 154 -60.92 -74.71 12.29
N LEU A 155 -60.65 -74.36 13.55
CA LEU A 155 -60.51 -75.29 14.67
C LEU A 155 -61.67 -75.13 15.67
N ASP A 156 -61.92 -76.16 16.47
CA ASP A 156 -62.85 -76.06 17.60
C ASP A 156 -62.41 -74.95 18.56
N LYS A 157 -63.39 -74.19 19.08
CA LYS A 157 -63.15 -72.98 19.89
C LYS A 157 -62.27 -73.29 21.10
N SER A 158 -62.54 -74.42 21.78
CA SER A 158 -61.81 -74.86 22.97
C SER A 158 -60.32 -75.20 22.73
N LEU A 159 -59.99 -75.69 21.53
CA LEU A 159 -58.62 -76.04 21.14
C LEU A 159 -57.85 -74.80 20.70
N SER A 160 -58.52 -73.88 19.99
CA SER A 160 -57.93 -72.61 19.58
C SER A 160 -57.57 -71.72 20.79
N ASP A 161 -58.44 -71.68 21.81
CA ASP A 161 -58.23 -70.88 23.02
C ASP A 161 -57.04 -71.39 23.85
N ARG A 162 -56.77 -72.70 23.87
CA ARG A 162 -55.58 -73.28 24.50
C ARG A 162 -54.27 -72.80 23.84
N LEU A 163 -54.22 -72.83 22.50
CA LEU A 163 -53.04 -72.37 21.75
C LEU A 163 -52.85 -70.84 21.87
N LYS A 164 -53.95 -70.07 21.83
CA LYS A 164 -53.93 -68.62 22.07
C LYS A 164 -53.49 -68.29 23.49
N GLY A 165 -53.92 -69.04 24.49
CA GLY A 165 -53.50 -68.88 25.88
C GLY A 165 -51.99 -69.04 26.06
N GLN A 166 -51.38 -70.04 25.39
CA GLN A 166 -49.94 -70.23 25.40
C GLN A 166 -49.17 -69.10 24.72
N LEU A 167 -49.60 -68.68 23.52
CA LEU A 167 -48.97 -67.60 22.77
C LEU A 167 -49.10 -66.23 23.47
N THR A 168 -50.29 -65.92 23.99
CA THR A 168 -50.53 -64.66 24.73
C THR A 168 -49.78 -64.60 26.06
N SER A 169 -49.61 -65.73 26.74
CA SER A 169 -48.78 -65.81 27.96
C SER A 169 -47.31 -65.57 27.63
N ALA A 170 -46.76 -66.25 26.61
CA ALA A 170 -45.39 -66.04 26.15
C ALA A 170 -45.15 -64.59 25.67
N ARG A 171 -46.12 -63.99 24.98
CA ARG A 171 -46.08 -62.59 24.55
C ARG A 171 -46.05 -61.63 25.74
N LYS A 172 -46.91 -61.83 26.75
CA LYS A 172 -46.93 -61.01 27.97
C LYS A 172 -45.63 -61.12 28.77
N GLU A 173 -45.05 -62.30 28.84
CA GLU A 173 -43.76 -62.54 29.49
C GLU A 173 -42.64 -61.72 28.82
N ILE A 174 -42.50 -61.83 27.50
CA ILE A 174 -41.47 -61.12 26.72
C ILE A 174 -41.70 -59.61 26.72
N ALA A 175 -42.95 -59.16 26.63
CA ALA A 175 -43.27 -57.73 26.67
C ALA A 175 -42.90 -57.09 28.02
N ARG A 176 -43.18 -57.76 29.14
CA ARG A 176 -42.76 -57.30 30.47
C ARG A 176 -41.24 -57.22 30.58
N GLU A 177 -40.52 -58.22 30.07
CA GLU A 177 -39.05 -58.24 30.10
C GLU A 177 -38.44 -57.11 29.25
N ARG A 178 -39.03 -56.83 28.08
CA ARG A 178 -38.66 -55.68 27.23
C ARG A 178 -38.84 -54.36 27.98
N ASP A 179 -40.01 -54.13 28.57
CA ASP A 179 -40.34 -52.86 29.22
C ASP A 179 -39.45 -52.61 30.45
N LEU A 180 -39.09 -53.66 31.19
CA LEU A 180 -38.13 -53.58 32.31
C LEU A 180 -36.70 -53.25 31.83
N ARG A 181 -36.29 -53.73 30.66
CA ARG A 181 -34.96 -53.48 30.08
C ARG A 181 -34.87 -52.19 29.26
N ALA A 182 -35.99 -51.66 28.77
CA ALA A 182 -36.05 -50.45 27.96
C ALA A 182 -35.24 -49.26 28.54
N PRO A 183 -35.32 -48.90 29.84
CA PRO A 183 -34.51 -47.81 30.39
C PRO A 183 -33.00 -48.12 30.38
N GLN A 184 -32.61 -49.37 30.63
CA GLN A 184 -31.19 -49.78 30.61
C GLN A 184 -30.63 -49.75 29.18
N VAL A 185 -31.42 -50.20 28.19
CA VAL A 185 -31.03 -50.13 26.77
C VAL A 185 -30.91 -48.68 26.30
N ALA A 186 -31.85 -47.81 26.68
CA ALA A 186 -31.78 -46.39 26.37
C ALA A 186 -30.56 -45.72 27.02
N GLN A 187 -30.25 -46.05 28.28
CA GLN A 187 -29.09 -45.53 28.99
C GLN A 187 -27.78 -46.02 28.38
N THR A 188 -27.65 -47.31 28.07
CA THR A 188 -26.45 -47.87 27.42
C THR A 188 -26.22 -47.29 26.03
N LYS A 189 -27.29 -47.05 25.25
CA LYS A 189 -27.20 -46.35 23.97
C LYS A 189 -26.70 -44.92 24.16
N ARG A 190 -27.24 -44.18 25.14
CA ARG A 190 -26.81 -42.81 25.45
C ARG A 190 -25.36 -42.77 25.93
N ASN A 191 -24.93 -43.71 26.76
CA ASN A 191 -23.54 -43.82 27.21
C ASN A 191 -22.60 -44.07 26.02
N ARG A 192 -22.96 -44.98 25.10
CA ARG A 192 -22.18 -45.22 23.88
C ARG A 192 -22.10 -43.99 22.97
N GLU A 193 -23.19 -43.23 22.85
CA GLU A 193 -23.20 -41.98 22.08
C GLU A 193 -22.29 -40.92 22.73
N ILE A 194 -22.32 -40.80 24.06
CA ILE A 194 -21.43 -39.90 24.82
C ILE A 194 -19.97 -40.34 24.70
N GLU A 195 -19.69 -41.64 24.84
CA GLU A 195 -18.35 -42.22 24.68
C GLU A 195 -17.81 -41.95 23.26
N ALA A 196 -18.62 -42.18 22.22
CA ALA A 196 -18.24 -41.90 20.85
C ALA A 196 -17.99 -40.40 20.59
N GLN A 197 -18.82 -39.51 21.17
CA GLN A 197 -18.60 -38.07 21.11
C GLN A 197 -17.29 -37.68 21.81
N PHE A 198 -17.05 -38.22 23.00
CA PHE A 198 -15.83 -37.97 23.76
C PHE A 198 -14.58 -38.48 23.03
N GLU A 199 -14.62 -39.69 22.47
CA GLU A 199 -13.54 -40.24 21.65
C GLU A 199 -13.26 -39.34 20.43
N ALA A 200 -14.30 -38.86 19.73
CA ALA A 200 -14.15 -37.95 18.61
C ALA A 200 -13.53 -36.60 19.04
N GLU A 201 -13.96 -36.03 20.17
CA GLU A 201 -13.38 -34.81 20.73
C GLU A 201 -11.91 -34.99 21.14
N GLN A 202 -11.56 -36.13 21.75
CA GLN A 202 -10.17 -36.46 22.10
C GLN A 202 -9.30 -36.61 20.85
N GLN A 203 -9.79 -37.33 19.84
CA GLN A 203 -9.08 -37.48 18.56
C GLN A 203 -8.86 -36.12 17.88
N HIS A 204 -9.86 -35.23 17.92
CA HIS A 204 -9.71 -33.87 17.41
C HIS A 204 -8.65 -33.08 18.18
N LYS A 205 -8.66 -33.12 19.51
CA LYS A 205 -7.65 -32.46 20.35
C LYS A 205 -6.24 -32.97 20.06
N ILE A 206 -6.06 -34.29 19.98
CA ILE A 206 -4.77 -34.91 19.66
C ILE A 206 -4.28 -34.45 18.28
N ARG A 207 -5.16 -34.40 17.28
CA ARG A 207 -4.81 -33.91 15.94
C ARG A 207 -4.34 -32.46 15.98
N VAL A 208 -5.10 -31.58 16.63
CA VAL A 208 -4.74 -30.15 16.78
C VAL A 208 -3.40 -30.02 17.52
N GLU A 209 -3.15 -30.82 18.55
CA GLU A 209 -1.87 -30.82 19.26
C GLU A 209 -0.69 -31.27 18.40
N GLN A 210 -0.88 -32.29 17.56
CA GLN A 210 0.12 -32.76 16.60
C GLN A 210 0.42 -31.68 15.54
N GLU A 211 -0.62 -31.06 14.96
CA GLU A 211 -0.46 -29.97 14.00
C GLU A 211 0.28 -28.78 14.63
N ILE A 212 -0.04 -28.41 15.87
CA ILE A 212 0.68 -27.36 16.59
C ILE A 212 2.14 -27.75 16.84
N ALA A 213 2.43 -29.01 17.15
CA ALA A 213 3.81 -29.48 17.34
C ALA A 213 4.62 -29.32 16.04
N GLU A 214 4.06 -29.70 14.89
CA GLU A 214 4.71 -29.51 13.59
C GLU A 214 4.94 -28.02 13.25
N LEU A 215 3.96 -27.15 13.59
CA LEU A 215 4.12 -25.71 13.41
C LEU A 215 5.19 -25.11 14.32
N VAL A 216 5.32 -25.61 15.55
CA VAL A 216 6.38 -25.18 16.48
C VAL A 216 7.75 -25.56 15.94
N ASP A 217 7.92 -26.74 15.34
CA ASP A 217 9.19 -27.15 14.74
C ASP A 217 9.56 -26.27 13.55
N LYS A 218 8.61 -26.03 12.63
CA LYS A 218 8.80 -25.10 11.50
C LYS A 218 9.11 -23.68 11.95
N TYR A 219 8.43 -23.22 12.99
CA TYR A 219 8.71 -21.92 13.60
C TYR A 219 10.15 -21.85 14.12
N ASN A 220 10.59 -22.87 14.85
CA ASN A 220 11.94 -22.91 15.42
C ASN A 220 13.02 -22.99 14.32
N GLU A 221 12.72 -23.58 13.16
CA GLU A 221 13.57 -23.52 11.96
C GLU A 221 13.67 -22.09 11.41
N PHE A 222 12.55 -21.47 11.05
CA PHE A 222 12.55 -20.09 10.53
C PHE A 222 13.13 -19.07 11.51
N PHE A 223 12.91 -19.27 12.81
CA PHE A 223 13.44 -18.40 13.84
C PHE A 223 14.97 -18.53 13.99
N ARG A 224 15.52 -19.75 13.84
CA ARG A 224 16.97 -19.98 13.81
C ARG A 224 17.62 -19.35 12.58
N ASP A 225 16.96 -19.44 11.44
CA ASP A 225 17.42 -18.87 10.17
C ASP A 225 17.25 -17.35 10.08
N ARG A 226 16.79 -16.69 11.16
CA ARG A 226 16.42 -15.26 11.20
C ARG A 226 15.36 -14.86 10.16
N ARG A 227 14.59 -15.80 9.64
CA ARG A 227 13.45 -15.56 8.72
C ARG A 227 12.21 -15.21 9.54
N TYR A 228 12.26 -14.07 10.25
CA TYR A 228 11.23 -13.71 11.23
C TYR A 228 9.85 -13.43 10.61
N GLU A 229 9.79 -13.04 9.34
CA GLU A 229 8.52 -12.87 8.63
C GLU A 229 7.78 -14.20 8.43
N GLU A 230 8.49 -15.24 8.01
CA GLU A 230 7.92 -16.58 7.86
C GLU A 230 7.59 -17.21 9.22
N ALA A 231 8.46 -16.99 10.21
CA ALA A 231 8.18 -17.38 11.58
C ALA A 231 6.90 -16.71 12.14
N GLU A 232 6.66 -15.43 11.80
CA GLU A 232 5.42 -14.73 12.17
C GLU A 232 4.18 -15.36 11.50
N MET A 233 4.28 -15.74 10.22
CA MET A 233 3.20 -16.40 9.49
C MET A 233 2.84 -17.75 10.11
N ILE A 234 3.83 -18.59 10.42
CA ILE A 234 3.62 -19.86 11.11
C ILE A 234 3.01 -19.64 12.50
N ALA A 235 3.47 -18.60 13.22
CA ALA A 235 2.92 -18.27 14.52
C ALA A 235 1.45 -17.82 14.46
N ARG A 236 1.06 -17.12 13.39
CA ARG A 236 -0.35 -16.75 13.12
C ARG A 236 -1.20 -17.99 12.83
N GLN A 237 -0.70 -18.92 12.02
CA GLN A 237 -1.40 -20.17 11.72
C GLN A 237 -1.64 -21.00 12.99
N ALA A 238 -0.64 -21.14 13.85
CA ALA A 238 -0.82 -21.86 15.12
C ALA A 238 -1.84 -21.17 16.05
N ARG A 239 -1.93 -19.83 16.00
CA ARG A 239 -2.90 -19.03 16.75
C ARG A 239 -4.33 -19.19 16.24
N GLU A 240 -4.52 -19.51 14.97
CA GLU A 240 -5.84 -19.85 14.43
C GLU A 240 -6.32 -21.22 14.91
N LEU A 241 -5.40 -22.18 15.12
CA LEU A 241 -5.72 -23.50 15.65
C LEU A 241 -6.07 -23.45 17.15
N ASP A 242 -5.22 -22.81 17.97
CA ASP A 242 -5.47 -22.62 19.40
C ASP A 242 -4.94 -21.25 19.88
N PRO A 243 -5.83 -20.24 19.99
CA PRO A 243 -5.45 -18.90 20.43
C PRO A 243 -4.95 -18.80 21.87
N HIS A 244 -5.32 -19.73 22.75
CA HIS A 244 -5.10 -19.63 24.19
C HIS A 244 -3.94 -20.50 24.68
N LYS A 245 -3.39 -21.37 23.83
CA LYS A 245 -2.22 -22.19 24.18
C LYS A 245 -1.00 -21.31 24.48
N PRO A 246 -0.37 -21.43 25.67
CA PRO A 246 0.77 -20.58 26.06
C PRO A 246 1.95 -20.59 25.08
N VAL A 247 2.24 -21.76 24.49
CA VAL A 247 3.32 -21.92 23.49
C VAL A 247 3.03 -21.08 22.25
N VAL A 248 1.79 -21.05 21.79
CA VAL A 248 1.37 -20.29 20.60
C VAL A 248 1.43 -18.78 20.85
N VAL A 249 0.97 -18.34 22.03
CA VAL A 249 1.03 -16.92 22.42
C VAL A 249 2.49 -16.43 22.49
N THR A 250 3.37 -17.20 23.12
CA THR A 250 4.78 -16.84 23.26
C THR A 250 5.50 -16.85 21.90
N MET A 251 5.23 -17.84 21.05
CA MET A 251 5.74 -17.93 19.69
C MET A 251 5.36 -16.70 18.86
N PHE A 252 4.09 -16.31 18.90
CA PHE A 252 3.58 -15.15 18.18
C PHE A 252 4.21 -13.83 18.66
N GLN A 253 4.27 -13.63 19.98
CA GLN A 253 4.91 -12.45 20.56
C GLN A 253 6.40 -12.38 20.19
N LYS A 254 7.14 -13.49 20.35
CA LYS A 254 8.56 -13.57 19.99
C LYS A 254 8.80 -13.27 18.52
N ALA A 255 7.97 -13.79 17.61
CA ALA A 255 8.09 -13.54 16.18
C ALA A 255 7.98 -12.04 15.85
N ILE A 256 6.95 -11.39 16.39
CA ILE A 256 6.70 -9.96 16.16
C ILE A 256 7.83 -9.11 16.73
N PHE A 257 8.26 -9.38 17.96
CA PHE A 257 9.35 -8.61 18.57
C PHE A 257 10.66 -8.80 17.82
N ALA A 258 10.99 -10.02 17.41
CA ALA A 258 12.19 -10.29 16.62
C ALA A 258 12.17 -9.57 15.27
N ARG A 259 11.06 -9.66 14.52
CA ARG A 259 10.88 -8.93 13.25
C ARG A 259 11.01 -7.42 13.42
N ARG A 260 10.36 -6.86 14.44
CA ARG A 260 10.42 -5.41 14.71
C ARG A 260 11.82 -4.95 15.10
N ASN A 261 12.52 -5.73 15.91
CA ASN A 261 13.90 -5.42 16.28
C ASN A 261 14.82 -5.46 15.06
N GLU A 262 14.68 -6.46 14.17
CA GLU A 262 15.46 -6.53 12.94
C GLU A 262 15.19 -5.33 12.02
N ILE A 263 13.92 -4.97 11.80
CA ILE A 263 13.55 -3.79 11.00
C ILE A 263 14.12 -2.51 11.62
N ASN A 264 14.10 -2.39 12.95
CA ASN A 264 14.65 -1.22 13.64
C ASN A 264 16.18 -1.15 13.53
N GLU A 265 16.89 -2.27 13.64
CA GLU A 265 18.35 -2.30 13.45
C GLU A 265 18.71 -1.94 12.01
N ARG A 266 18.07 -2.54 11.01
CA ARG A 266 18.30 -2.18 9.60
C ARG A 266 18.04 -0.70 9.34
N ARG A 267 16.93 -0.16 9.86
CA ARG A 267 16.64 1.27 9.76
C ARG A 267 17.72 2.10 10.44
N ARG A 268 18.23 1.68 11.59
CA ARG A 268 19.30 2.39 12.30
C ARG A 268 20.58 2.40 11.47
N GLU A 269 20.94 1.27 10.86
CA GLU A 269 22.08 1.16 9.94
C GLU A 269 21.91 2.07 8.72
N ASP A 270 20.73 2.06 8.08
CA ASP A 270 20.43 2.93 6.94
C ASP A 270 20.48 4.42 7.32
N VAL A 271 19.97 4.77 8.50
CA VAL A 271 20.01 6.15 9.03
C VAL A 271 21.45 6.57 9.33
N ASP A 272 22.27 5.69 9.90
CA ASP A 272 23.68 5.97 10.14
C ASP A 272 24.45 6.15 8.84
N ALA A 273 24.24 5.28 7.85
CA ALA A 273 24.86 5.40 6.53
C ALA A 273 24.49 6.72 5.84
N SER A 274 23.20 7.05 5.79
CA SER A 274 22.73 8.31 5.20
C SER A 274 23.20 9.56 5.96
N LEU A 275 23.38 9.46 7.28
CA LEU A 275 24.01 10.51 8.08
C LEU A 275 25.47 10.72 7.68
N TRP A 276 26.23 9.64 7.52
CA TRP A 276 27.63 9.71 7.06
C TRP A 276 27.76 10.26 5.65
N ASP A 277 26.87 9.87 4.73
CA ASP A 277 26.84 10.43 3.38
C ASP A 277 26.61 11.95 3.41
N ALA A 278 25.62 12.41 4.19
CA ALA A 278 25.32 13.84 4.32
C ALA A 278 26.48 14.63 4.98
N LEU A 279 27.14 14.07 5.99
CA LEU A 279 28.31 14.68 6.60
C LEU A 279 29.48 14.75 5.62
N ASN A 280 29.69 13.70 4.83
CA ASN A 280 30.71 13.65 3.79
C ASN A 280 30.44 14.68 2.68
N ASP A 281 29.18 14.86 2.25
CA ASP A 281 28.81 15.91 1.29
C ASP A 281 29.12 17.31 1.82
N VAL A 282 28.83 17.57 3.11
CA VAL A 282 29.16 18.83 3.77
C VAL A 282 30.68 19.02 3.83
N GLU A 283 31.44 17.99 4.22
CA GLU A 283 32.91 18.05 4.27
C GLU A 283 33.51 18.26 2.88
N MET A 284 33.00 17.58 1.85
CA MET A 284 33.39 17.77 0.46
C MET A 284 33.08 19.18 -0.04
N ALA A 285 31.96 19.78 0.38
CA ALA A 285 31.65 21.17 0.07
C ALA A 285 32.56 22.17 0.80
N MET A 286 33.18 21.78 1.93
CA MET A 286 34.20 22.59 2.61
C MET A 286 35.56 22.52 1.91
N VAL A 287 35.84 21.48 1.13
CA VAL A 287 37.02 21.42 0.29
C VAL A 287 36.86 22.50 -0.77
N PHE A 288 37.74 23.51 -0.69
CA PHE A 288 37.77 24.59 -1.69
C PHE A 288 37.87 23.96 -3.08
N PRO A 289 36.94 24.24 -4.00
CA PRO A 289 37.04 23.71 -5.36
C PRO A 289 38.37 24.17 -5.94
N GLN A 290 39.24 23.20 -6.28
CA GLN A 290 40.52 23.51 -6.92
C GLN A 290 40.34 24.02 -8.36
N ASP A 291 39.18 23.74 -8.96
CA ASP A 291 38.81 24.15 -10.30
C ASP A 291 37.86 25.36 -10.26
N ASP A 292 38.06 26.29 -11.20
CA ASP A 292 37.05 27.31 -11.52
C ASP A 292 35.72 26.61 -11.80
N TYR A 293 34.62 27.19 -11.30
CA TYR A 293 33.25 26.65 -11.40
C TYR A 293 33.00 25.99 -12.78
N ALA A 294 33.06 24.66 -12.83
CA ALA A 294 32.87 23.93 -14.08
C ALA A 294 31.39 23.90 -14.41
N TYR A 295 30.99 24.65 -15.44
CA TYR A 295 29.63 24.54 -15.97
C TYR A 295 29.35 23.11 -16.42
N PRO A 296 28.08 22.65 -16.35
CA PRO A 296 27.70 21.34 -16.87
C PRO A 296 28.21 21.16 -18.29
N GLY A 297 28.64 19.94 -18.63
CA GLY A 297 29.12 19.65 -19.98
C GLY A 297 28.06 19.98 -21.04
N ARG A 298 28.47 20.19 -22.31
CA ARG A 298 27.54 20.55 -23.41
C ARG A 298 26.30 19.63 -23.48
N GLN A 299 26.48 18.33 -23.24
CA GLN A 299 25.40 17.35 -23.26
C GLN A 299 24.43 17.55 -22.08
N GLU A 300 24.96 17.69 -20.87
CA GLU A 300 24.17 17.97 -19.67
C GLU A 300 23.38 19.27 -19.79
N TRP A 301 24.01 20.31 -20.36
CA TRP A 301 23.36 21.59 -20.64
C TRP A 301 22.23 21.43 -21.65
N ALA A 302 22.47 20.72 -22.76
CA ALA A 302 21.43 20.43 -23.74
C ALA A 302 20.25 19.66 -23.13
N ASP A 303 20.51 18.75 -22.19
CA ASP A 303 19.47 17.97 -21.51
C ASP A 303 18.73 18.78 -20.43
N LEU A 304 19.40 19.71 -19.74
CA LEU A 304 18.74 20.71 -18.89
C LEU A 304 17.82 21.63 -19.70
N VAL A 305 18.27 22.10 -20.87
CA VAL A 305 17.46 22.95 -21.77
C VAL A 305 16.26 22.17 -22.32
N LYS A 306 16.41 20.91 -22.73
CA LYS A 306 15.28 20.06 -23.14
C LYS A 306 14.27 19.87 -22.02
N ARG A 307 14.74 19.62 -20.79
CA ARG A 307 13.87 19.48 -19.62
C ARG A 307 13.10 20.77 -19.34
N ARG A 308 13.73 21.93 -19.52
CA ARG A 308 13.12 23.25 -19.32
C ARG A 308 12.12 23.63 -20.42
N LYS A 309 12.32 23.20 -21.67
CA LYS A 309 11.36 23.44 -22.78
C LYS A 309 9.94 22.96 -22.47
N ARG A 310 9.77 21.93 -21.62
CA ARG A 310 8.46 21.47 -21.15
C ARG A 310 7.69 22.52 -20.33
N PHE A 311 8.40 23.46 -19.72
CA PHE A 311 7.87 24.56 -18.91
C PHE A 311 7.98 25.90 -19.66
N GLY A 312 8.17 25.90 -20.99
CA GLY A 312 8.60 27.05 -21.79
C GLY A 312 7.64 28.24 -21.92
N ARG A 313 6.67 28.40 -21.01
CA ARG A 313 5.82 29.60 -20.92
C ARG A 313 5.97 30.25 -19.53
N PRO A 314 5.72 31.57 -19.40
CA PRO A 314 5.91 32.30 -18.15
C PRO A 314 5.16 31.74 -16.94
N ASP A 315 4.09 30.99 -17.18
CA ASP A 315 3.21 30.49 -16.12
C ASP A 315 3.75 29.23 -15.42
N ASN A 316 4.90 28.68 -15.88
CA ASN A 316 5.55 27.48 -15.34
C ASN A 316 4.59 26.27 -15.16
N ARG A 317 3.45 26.27 -15.86
CA ARG A 317 2.41 25.25 -15.72
C ARG A 317 2.75 24.03 -16.56
N ALA A 318 2.64 22.84 -15.97
CA ALA A 318 2.62 21.61 -16.73
C ALA A 318 1.30 21.52 -17.50
N ARG A 319 1.37 21.57 -18.83
CA ARG A 319 0.21 21.38 -19.71
C ARG A 319 -0.06 19.89 -19.90
N SER A 320 -1.33 19.51 -19.96
CA SER A 320 -1.71 18.15 -20.31
C SER A 320 -1.39 17.87 -21.79
N ASP A 321 -1.31 16.59 -22.14
CA ASP A 321 -1.11 16.18 -23.52
C ASP A 321 -2.28 16.63 -24.43
N GLU A 322 -3.50 16.71 -23.88
CA GLU A 322 -4.69 17.16 -24.61
C GLU A 322 -4.68 18.69 -24.82
N GLU A 323 -4.28 19.49 -23.83
CA GLU A 323 -4.10 20.94 -23.98
C GLU A 323 -3.08 21.24 -25.09
N MET A 324 -1.99 20.48 -25.16
CA MET A 324 -0.97 20.62 -26.21
C MET A 324 -1.50 20.24 -27.59
N ARG A 325 -2.37 19.24 -27.69
CA ARG A 325 -3.05 18.88 -28.96
C ARG A 325 -3.98 20.00 -29.41
N ILE A 326 -4.79 20.56 -28.52
CA ILE A 326 -5.70 21.67 -28.84
C ILE A 326 -4.90 22.87 -29.37
N GLU A 327 -3.80 23.25 -28.71
CA GLU A 327 -2.96 24.35 -29.19
C GLU A 327 -2.30 24.09 -30.55
N LYS A 328 -1.87 22.85 -30.79
CA LYS A 328 -1.30 22.48 -32.09
C LYS A 328 -2.38 22.57 -33.18
N SER A 329 -3.59 22.10 -32.89
CA SER A 329 -4.74 22.17 -33.78
C SER A 329 -5.20 23.60 -34.07
N LEU A 330 -5.12 24.50 -33.09
CA LEU A 330 -5.37 25.95 -33.28
C LEU A 330 -4.44 26.62 -34.29
N ASN A 331 -3.24 26.07 -34.50
CA ASN A 331 -2.28 26.58 -35.47
C ASN A 331 -2.43 25.94 -36.86
N SER A 332 -3.34 24.99 -37.04
CA SER A 332 -3.58 24.35 -38.33
C SER A 332 -4.36 25.29 -39.28
N PRO A 333 -4.01 25.35 -40.58
CA PRO A 333 -4.73 26.14 -41.57
C PRO A 333 -6.04 25.46 -41.94
N ILE A 334 -7.14 26.22 -41.94
CA ILE A 334 -8.48 25.75 -42.27
C ILE A 334 -9.12 26.76 -43.23
N SER A 335 -9.97 26.27 -44.11
CA SER A 335 -10.84 27.08 -44.97
C SER A 335 -12.29 26.86 -44.54
N LEU A 336 -13.00 27.95 -44.24
CA LEU A 336 -14.40 27.94 -43.80
C LEU A 336 -15.18 28.98 -44.61
N HIS A 337 -16.37 28.60 -45.04
CA HIS A 337 -17.29 29.44 -45.79
C HIS A 337 -18.69 29.30 -45.19
N PHE A 338 -19.19 30.37 -44.59
CA PHE A 338 -20.43 30.41 -43.82
C PHE A 338 -21.18 31.71 -44.12
N ASP A 339 -22.46 31.58 -44.49
CA ASP A 339 -23.36 32.70 -44.75
C ASP A 339 -24.53 32.64 -43.74
N GLU A 340 -24.58 33.60 -42.81
CA GLU A 340 -25.63 33.75 -41.79
C GLU A 340 -25.99 32.47 -41.00
N THR A 341 -25.01 31.59 -40.80
CA THR A 341 -25.22 30.33 -40.06
C THR A 341 -25.20 30.52 -38.54
N PRO A 342 -26.01 29.76 -37.77
CA PRO A 342 -25.98 29.79 -36.31
C PRO A 342 -24.60 29.39 -35.75
N LEU A 343 -24.12 30.15 -34.76
CA LEU A 343 -22.83 29.92 -34.09
C LEU A 343 -22.62 28.46 -33.63
N LYS A 344 -23.69 27.80 -33.16
CA LYS A 344 -23.65 26.39 -32.77
C LYS A 344 -23.23 25.46 -33.90
N ASP A 345 -23.84 25.62 -35.06
CA ASP A 345 -23.65 24.73 -36.20
C ASP A 345 -22.23 24.92 -36.78
N VAL A 346 -21.76 26.17 -36.80
CA VAL A 346 -20.38 26.54 -37.17
C VAL A 346 -19.37 25.88 -36.23
N ILE A 347 -19.60 25.95 -34.91
CA ILE A 347 -18.71 25.31 -33.92
C ILE A 347 -18.73 23.79 -34.05
N ASP A 348 -19.90 23.17 -34.27
CA ASP A 348 -20.03 21.72 -34.46
C ASP A 348 -19.31 21.24 -35.74
N GLU A 349 -19.23 22.07 -36.78
CA GLU A 349 -18.48 21.78 -38.00
C GLU A 349 -16.96 21.89 -37.78
N ILE A 350 -16.51 22.96 -37.11
CA ILE A 350 -15.10 23.11 -36.69
C ILE A 350 -14.68 21.95 -35.80
N ARG A 351 -15.56 21.51 -34.88
CA ARG A 351 -15.33 20.37 -33.99
C ARG A 351 -15.08 19.08 -34.76
N LYS A 352 -15.83 18.83 -35.84
CA LYS A 352 -15.68 17.64 -36.70
C LYS A 352 -14.42 17.69 -37.56
N GLN A 353 -14.08 18.86 -38.09
CA GLN A 353 -12.94 19.02 -38.99
C GLN A 353 -11.59 18.95 -38.26
N VAL A 354 -11.54 19.44 -37.01
CA VAL A 354 -10.30 19.61 -36.23
C VAL A 354 -10.13 18.55 -35.15
N GLU A 355 -11.18 17.76 -34.88
CA GLU A 355 -11.19 16.66 -33.91
C GLU A 355 -10.75 17.11 -32.49
N ILE A 356 -11.21 18.29 -32.06
CA ILE A 356 -10.97 18.82 -30.71
C ILE A 356 -12.29 18.99 -29.95
N ASN A 357 -12.25 18.90 -28.63
CA ASN A 357 -13.42 19.18 -27.80
C ASN A 357 -13.62 20.69 -27.66
N ILE A 358 -14.74 21.19 -28.20
CA ILE A 358 -15.17 22.59 -28.09
C ILE A 358 -16.46 22.66 -27.26
N VAL A 359 -16.50 23.52 -26.25
CA VAL A 359 -17.66 23.75 -25.38
C VAL A 359 -18.01 25.22 -25.34
N ILE A 360 -19.31 25.53 -25.45
CA ILE A 360 -19.84 26.89 -25.35
C ILE A 360 -20.24 27.16 -23.90
N ASP A 361 -19.69 28.22 -23.31
CA ASP A 361 -20.06 28.72 -21.99
C ASP A 361 -21.37 29.51 -22.05
N LYS A 362 -22.47 28.88 -21.64
CA LYS A 362 -23.80 29.52 -21.66
C LYS A 362 -23.84 30.80 -20.83
N LEU A 363 -23.18 30.81 -19.68
CA LEU A 363 -23.13 31.99 -18.81
C LEU A 363 -22.35 33.13 -19.46
N GLY A 364 -21.28 32.82 -20.19
CA GLY A 364 -20.51 33.81 -20.94
C GLY A 364 -21.31 34.41 -22.10
N LEU A 365 -22.10 33.59 -22.81
CA LEU A 365 -22.97 34.08 -23.89
C LEU A 365 -24.08 35.00 -23.37
N GLU A 366 -24.72 34.65 -22.24
CA GLU A 366 -25.79 35.45 -21.63
C GLU A 366 -25.32 36.86 -21.21
N GLU A 367 -24.08 36.99 -20.74
CA GLU A 367 -23.50 38.29 -20.32
C GLU A 367 -23.38 39.30 -21.47
N VAL A 368 -23.15 38.80 -22.68
CA VAL A 368 -22.99 39.61 -23.88
C VAL A 368 -24.32 39.76 -24.64
N GLY A 369 -25.39 39.13 -24.15
CA GLY A 369 -26.69 39.07 -24.84
C GLY A 369 -26.66 38.23 -26.12
N ALA A 370 -25.60 37.45 -26.33
CA ALA A 370 -25.50 36.51 -27.42
C ALA A 370 -26.25 35.22 -27.08
N THR A 371 -26.83 34.58 -28.09
CA THR A 371 -27.45 33.25 -27.93
C THR A 371 -26.75 32.26 -28.84
N THR A 372 -26.93 30.97 -28.56
CA THR A 372 -26.43 29.86 -29.38
C THR A 372 -26.86 29.93 -30.86
N ASN A 373 -27.88 30.74 -31.18
CA ASN A 373 -28.42 30.93 -32.53
C ASN A 373 -27.98 32.25 -33.20
N SER A 374 -27.03 33.00 -32.62
CA SER A 374 -26.50 34.20 -33.26
C SER A 374 -25.91 33.85 -34.62
N ALA A 375 -26.35 34.53 -35.67
CA ALA A 375 -25.87 34.31 -37.03
C ALA A 375 -24.43 34.82 -37.18
N VAL A 376 -23.62 34.05 -37.90
CA VAL A 376 -22.20 34.34 -38.16
C VAL A 376 -21.94 34.12 -39.64
N SER A 377 -21.35 35.13 -40.29
CA SER A 377 -20.94 35.08 -41.69
C SER A 377 -19.42 35.24 -41.78
N ILE A 378 -18.73 34.25 -42.36
CA ILE A 378 -17.26 34.27 -42.51
C ILE A 378 -16.86 33.52 -43.79
N ASP A 379 -16.02 34.15 -44.61
CA ASP A 379 -15.47 33.56 -45.83
C ASP A 379 -13.94 33.70 -45.83
N LEU A 380 -13.25 32.67 -45.36
CA LEU A 380 -11.81 32.69 -45.14
C LEU A 380 -11.15 31.40 -45.63
N ASN A 381 -10.05 31.53 -46.38
CA ASN A 381 -9.33 30.42 -46.99
C ASN A 381 -7.87 30.35 -46.51
N GLY A 382 -7.46 29.18 -46.03
CA GLY A 382 -6.05 28.89 -45.70
C GLY A 382 -5.50 29.68 -44.49
N ILE A 383 -6.37 30.05 -43.54
CA ILE A 383 -5.99 30.82 -42.34
C ILE A 383 -5.95 29.90 -41.13
N LYS A 384 -5.08 30.21 -40.15
CA LYS A 384 -4.99 29.45 -38.89
C LYS A 384 -6.31 29.49 -38.12
N LEU A 385 -6.73 28.37 -37.54
CA LEU A 385 -7.94 28.29 -36.71
C LEU A 385 -7.98 29.35 -35.59
N LYS A 386 -6.86 29.63 -34.93
CA LYS A 386 -6.73 30.70 -33.93
C LYS A 386 -7.21 32.06 -34.45
N SER A 387 -6.82 32.41 -35.68
CA SER A 387 -7.19 33.68 -36.30
C SER A 387 -8.65 33.67 -36.75
N ILE A 388 -9.13 32.55 -37.27
CA ILE A 388 -10.54 32.37 -37.64
C ILE A 388 -11.44 32.52 -36.41
N LEU A 389 -11.13 31.84 -35.30
CA LEU A 389 -11.90 31.96 -34.05
C LEU A 389 -11.90 33.39 -33.53
N ASN A 390 -10.77 34.09 -33.59
CA ASN A 390 -10.72 35.50 -33.18
C ASN A 390 -11.62 36.38 -34.05
N LEU A 391 -11.53 36.26 -35.39
CA LEU A 391 -12.33 37.04 -36.34
C LEU A 391 -13.82 36.72 -36.28
N MET A 392 -14.16 35.47 -35.98
CA MET A 392 -15.54 34.98 -35.89
C MET A 392 -16.22 35.41 -34.58
N LEU A 393 -15.47 35.41 -33.47
CA LEU A 393 -16.00 35.66 -32.13
C LEU A 393 -15.94 37.16 -31.74
N GLU A 394 -15.03 37.93 -32.35
CA GLU A 394 -14.85 39.36 -32.08
C GLU A 394 -16.12 40.22 -32.32
N PRO A 395 -16.90 40.05 -33.42
CA PRO A 395 -18.14 40.80 -33.61
C PRO A 395 -19.24 40.48 -32.59
N LEU A 396 -19.13 39.34 -31.90
CA LEU A 396 -20.06 38.87 -30.88
C LEU A 396 -19.57 39.16 -29.46
N ASP A 397 -18.46 39.88 -29.28
CA ASP A 397 -17.80 40.13 -27.99
C ASP A 397 -17.47 38.83 -27.19
N LEU A 398 -17.26 37.74 -27.93
CA LEU A 398 -16.85 36.43 -27.42
C LEU A 398 -15.36 36.19 -27.68
N ASP A 399 -14.76 35.29 -26.90
CA ASP A 399 -13.39 34.81 -27.09
C ASP A 399 -13.28 33.35 -26.59
N TYR A 400 -12.13 32.70 -26.81
CA TYR A 400 -11.89 31.32 -26.40
C TYR A 400 -10.77 31.21 -25.35
N THR A 401 -10.87 30.17 -24.51
CA THR A 401 -9.86 29.79 -23.51
C THR A 401 -9.69 28.27 -23.48
N ILE A 402 -8.50 27.78 -23.18
CA ILE A 402 -8.24 26.35 -23.03
C ILE A 402 -8.20 26.04 -21.53
N GLN A 403 -9.24 25.35 -21.05
CA GLN A 403 -9.40 24.99 -19.63
C GLN A 403 -9.96 23.57 -19.56
N ASP A 404 -9.52 22.81 -18.56
CA ASP A 404 -10.00 21.45 -18.29
C ASP A 404 -9.94 20.52 -19.53
N ASP A 405 -8.83 20.58 -20.29
CA ASP A 405 -8.59 19.80 -21.52
C ASP A 405 -9.62 20.03 -22.65
N VAL A 406 -10.31 21.18 -22.63
CA VAL A 406 -11.34 21.55 -23.60
C VAL A 406 -11.15 23.00 -24.07
N LEU A 407 -11.47 23.27 -25.33
CA LEU A 407 -11.57 24.63 -25.86
C LEU A 407 -12.93 25.22 -25.48
N LYS A 408 -12.93 26.22 -24.61
CA LYS A 408 -14.14 26.85 -24.09
C LYS A 408 -14.34 28.22 -24.74
N ILE A 409 -15.50 28.44 -25.37
CA ILE A 409 -15.90 29.75 -25.91
C ILE A 409 -16.73 30.47 -24.85
N THR A 410 -16.33 31.68 -24.46
CA THR A 410 -16.93 32.46 -23.37
C THR A 410 -16.89 33.96 -23.69
N SER A 411 -17.44 34.82 -22.82
CA SER A 411 -17.37 36.27 -23.00
C SER A 411 -15.93 36.77 -22.91
N LYS A 412 -15.60 37.83 -23.65
CA LYS A 412 -14.28 38.48 -23.57
C LYS A 412 -13.93 38.89 -22.12
N MET A 413 -14.92 39.33 -21.34
CA MET A 413 -14.74 39.66 -19.92
C MET A 413 -14.34 38.44 -19.07
N ARG A 414 -14.93 37.26 -19.33
CA ARG A 414 -14.56 36.03 -18.62
C ARG A 414 -13.28 35.39 -19.14
N GLN A 415 -12.96 35.58 -20.42
CA GLN A 415 -11.73 35.11 -21.04
C GLN A 415 -10.49 35.79 -20.46
N GLN A 416 -10.58 37.12 -20.20
CA GLN A 416 -9.53 37.87 -19.49
C GLN A 416 -9.15 37.19 -18.17
N GLY A 417 -10.09 36.43 -17.60
CA GLY A 417 -9.78 35.33 -16.71
C GLY A 417 -9.31 35.79 -15.34
N ARG A 418 -8.74 34.83 -14.62
CA ARG A 418 -8.16 35.07 -13.29
C ARG A 418 -6.78 35.70 -13.47
N LEU A 419 -6.49 36.72 -12.67
CA LEU A 419 -5.14 37.25 -12.52
C LEU A 419 -4.20 36.15 -12.01
N ILE A 420 -3.20 35.81 -12.81
CA ILE A 420 -2.14 34.87 -12.47
C ILE A 420 -0.90 35.65 -12.08
N THR A 421 -0.08 35.08 -11.18
CA THR A 421 1.20 35.67 -10.79
C THR A 421 2.31 34.86 -11.44
N ALA A 422 3.06 35.48 -12.35
CA ALA A 422 4.21 34.88 -13.02
C ALA A 422 5.50 35.62 -12.66
N THR A 423 6.61 34.87 -12.61
CA THR A 423 7.95 35.42 -12.30
C THR A 423 8.82 35.37 -13.54
N TYR A 424 9.30 36.53 -13.96
CA TYR A 424 10.16 36.71 -15.13
C TYR A 424 11.59 37.01 -14.67
N PRO A 425 12.57 36.14 -14.95
CA PRO A 425 13.97 36.50 -14.73
C PRO A 425 14.33 37.63 -15.70
N VAL A 426 14.86 38.74 -15.19
CA VAL A 426 15.23 39.95 -15.98
C VAL A 426 16.62 40.45 -15.61
N ALA A 427 17.47 39.57 -15.06
CA ALA A 427 18.82 39.90 -14.63
C ALA A 427 19.69 40.50 -15.75
N ASP A 428 19.45 40.06 -16.98
CA ASP A 428 20.09 40.56 -18.21
C ASP A 428 19.64 41.98 -18.59
N LEU A 429 18.40 42.33 -18.29
CA LEU A 429 17.82 43.62 -18.68
C LEU A 429 18.01 44.72 -17.62
N VAL A 430 18.09 44.33 -16.34
CA VAL A 430 18.10 45.27 -15.19
C VAL A 430 19.50 45.65 -14.74
N VAL A 431 20.53 44.87 -15.10
CA VAL A 431 21.93 45.16 -14.76
C VAL A 431 22.59 45.95 -15.89
N PRO A 432 23.06 47.19 -15.66
CA PRO A 432 23.85 47.91 -16.65
C PRO A 432 25.15 47.15 -16.97
N LEU A 433 25.42 46.90 -18.25
CA LEU A 433 26.75 46.48 -18.70
C LEU A 433 27.68 47.69 -18.63
N GLU A 434 28.48 47.78 -17.57
CA GLU A 434 29.62 48.71 -17.58
C GLU A 434 30.68 48.17 -18.53
N ILE A 435 30.80 48.78 -19.70
CA ILE A 435 32.06 48.74 -20.46
C ILE A 435 33.01 49.62 -19.64
N GLY A 436 33.85 48.99 -18.83
CA GLY A 436 34.71 49.67 -17.87
C GLY A 436 35.48 50.83 -18.50
N VAL A 437 35.08 52.05 -18.19
CA VAL A 437 35.94 53.21 -18.30
C VAL A 437 36.94 53.12 -17.15
N PRO A 438 38.26 53.15 -17.39
CA PRO A 438 39.21 53.18 -16.30
C PRO A 438 38.99 54.50 -15.54
N SER A 439 38.39 54.41 -14.36
CA SER A 439 38.37 55.50 -13.39
C SER A 439 39.82 55.79 -13.01
N ASP A 440 40.23 57.03 -13.24
CA ASP A 440 41.54 57.60 -12.94
C ASP A 440 41.90 57.36 -11.45
N GLY A 441 42.58 56.25 -11.19
CA GLY A 441 42.98 55.80 -9.86
C GLY A 441 44.47 55.98 -9.68
N SER A 442 44.87 57.04 -8.97
CA SER A 442 46.25 57.20 -8.51
C SER A 442 46.64 56.02 -7.60
N ILE A 443 47.54 55.18 -8.09
CA ILE A 443 48.26 54.17 -7.32
C ILE A 443 49.15 54.86 -6.28
N SER A 444 48.71 54.94 -5.03
CA SER A 444 49.51 55.39 -3.90
C SER A 444 49.88 54.22 -2.97
N SER A 445 51.19 54.05 -2.83
CA SER A 445 51.97 53.34 -1.80
C SER A 445 51.79 51.83 -1.59
N LEU A 446 52.67 51.06 -2.23
CA LEU A 446 53.26 49.86 -1.62
C LEU A 446 54.23 50.30 -0.51
N ALA A 447 53.93 49.96 0.74
CA ALA A 447 54.92 49.94 1.83
C ALA A 447 55.24 48.46 2.17
N PRO A 448 56.51 48.08 2.32
CA PRO A 448 56.90 46.70 2.58
C PRO A 448 56.62 46.27 4.03
N GLU A 449 56.16 45.02 4.17
CA GLU A 449 55.78 44.36 5.42
C GLU A 449 56.91 44.28 6.44
N GLN A 450 56.56 44.45 7.71
CA GLN A 450 57.39 44.07 8.86
C GLN A 450 56.88 42.71 9.41
N PRO A 451 57.76 41.74 9.68
CA PRO A 451 57.35 40.45 10.25
C PRO A 451 57.02 40.58 11.74
N VAL A 452 55.79 40.22 12.12
CA VAL A 452 55.41 40.05 13.53
C VAL A 452 55.90 38.69 14.04
N THR A 453 56.89 38.72 14.94
CA THR A 453 57.33 37.57 15.73
C THR A 453 56.36 37.30 16.89
N PRO A 454 55.88 36.06 17.11
CA PRO A 454 55.04 35.75 18.27
C PRO A 454 55.89 35.70 19.55
N ALA A 455 55.56 36.56 20.52
CA ALA A 455 56.16 36.53 21.85
C ALA A 455 55.48 35.47 22.72
N LEU A 456 56.25 34.51 23.21
CA LEU A 456 55.87 33.54 24.24
C LEU A 456 55.83 34.24 25.61
N GLN A 457 54.65 34.37 26.21
CA GLN A 457 54.55 34.72 27.63
C GLN A 457 54.39 33.45 28.46
N ALA A 458 55.36 33.24 29.34
CA ALA A 458 55.39 32.16 30.29
C ALA A 458 54.41 32.43 31.44
N ASP A 459 53.28 31.74 31.44
CA ASP A 459 52.65 31.28 32.68
C ASP A 459 51.83 30.03 32.36
N GLY A 460 52.20 28.92 33.00
CA GLY A 460 51.71 27.59 32.69
C GLY A 460 50.27 27.37 33.15
N GLN A 461 49.29 27.57 32.27
CA GLN A 461 47.95 26.99 32.36
C GLN A 461 47.40 26.66 30.95
N MET A 462 47.25 25.38 30.65
CA MET A 462 46.54 24.89 29.46
C MET A 462 45.03 24.92 29.73
N ALA A 463 44.32 25.89 29.16
CA ALA A 463 42.86 25.90 29.10
C ALA A 463 42.40 25.59 27.67
N VAL A 464 42.01 24.33 27.43
CA VAL A 464 41.29 23.92 26.23
C VAL A 464 39.87 24.44 26.35
N ARG A 465 39.52 25.48 25.58
CA ARG A 465 38.14 25.96 25.48
C ARG A 465 37.33 25.02 24.59
N SER A 466 36.71 24.01 25.20
CA SER A 466 35.68 23.18 24.59
C SER A 466 34.35 23.93 24.55
N SER A 467 33.82 24.23 23.37
CA SER A 467 32.45 24.72 23.21
C SER A 467 31.47 23.55 23.18
N SER A 468 31.02 23.11 24.36
CA SER A 468 29.89 22.18 24.50
C SER A 468 28.58 22.97 24.56
N ALA A 469 27.76 22.88 23.51
CA ALA A 469 26.40 23.39 23.53
C ALA A 469 25.48 22.38 24.26
N GLN A 470 24.89 22.82 25.37
CA GLN A 470 23.89 22.06 26.14
C GLN A 470 22.49 22.41 25.65
N PHE A 471 21.72 21.41 25.22
CA PHE A 471 20.31 21.54 24.86
C PHE A 471 19.44 21.16 26.08
N GLN A 472 18.58 22.06 26.53
CA GLN A 472 17.58 21.79 27.57
C GLN A 472 16.19 22.19 27.09
N VAL A 473 15.28 21.21 27.05
CA VAL A 473 13.87 21.35 26.64
C VAL A 473 12.99 21.64 27.85
N GLY A 474 12.25 22.74 27.82
CA GLY A 474 11.21 23.10 28.79
C GLY A 474 9.91 23.48 28.06
N ALA A 475 8.79 22.92 28.51
CA ALA A 475 7.48 22.97 27.87
C ALA A 475 6.56 24.10 28.41
N ASN A 476 5.73 24.64 27.51
CA ASN A 476 4.46 25.38 27.66
C ASN A 476 4.43 26.88 28.07
N SER A 477 4.33 27.74 27.02
CA SER A 477 3.26 28.74 26.68
C SER A 477 2.93 29.96 27.58
N PRO A 478 2.31 31.05 27.05
CA PRO A 478 2.48 31.75 25.76
C PRO A 478 2.55 33.30 25.91
N ALA A 479 2.78 34.00 24.80
CA ALA A 479 2.58 35.44 24.52
C ALA A 479 3.82 36.37 24.53
N GLY A 480 4.16 36.83 23.32
CA GLY A 480 4.65 38.17 23.02
C GLY A 480 6.13 38.45 23.23
N LEU A 481 6.95 38.30 22.16
CA LEU A 481 8.15 39.12 22.00
C LEU A 481 8.69 39.05 20.57
N ALA A 482 8.53 40.17 19.88
CA ALA A 482 9.26 40.52 18.67
C ALA A 482 10.72 40.88 19.03
N GLY A 483 11.65 40.39 18.21
CA GLY A 483 12.93 41.02 17.91
C GLY A 483 13.97 41.12 19.03
N VAL A 484 15.02 40.29 18.95
CA VAL A 484 16.44 40.70 18.85
C VAL A 484 17.30 39.42 18.95
N LEU A 485 17.92 39.05 17.82
CA LEU A 485 19.06 38.13 17.73
C LEU A 485 20.25 38.95 17.22
N PRO A 486 21.41 38.99 17.89
CA PRO A 486 22.62 39.57 17.32
C PRO A 486 23.29 38.52 16.44
N GLY A 487 23.06 38.62 15.12
CA GLY A 487 23.81 37.89 14.11
C GLY A 487 25.15 38.59 13.85
N SER A 488 26.24 38.01 14.35
CA SER A 488 27.61 38.36 13.93
C SER A 488 27.86 37.80 12.52
N GLY A 489 27.39 38.52 11.50
CA GLY A 489 27.81 38.33 10.12
C GLY A 489 29.15 39.03 9.88
N MET A 490 30.14 38.27 9.46
CA MET A 490 31.43 38.75 8.95
C MET A 490 31.17 39.55 7.68
N GLN A 491 31.21 40.89 7.78
CA GLN A 491 31.12 41.79 6.64
C GLN A 491 32.49 41.88 5.99
N THR A 492 32.68 41.20 4.87
CA THR A 492 33.74 41.48 3.93
C THR A 492 33.33 42.72 3.14
N GLU A 493 33.85 43.90 3.50
CA GLU A 493 33.71 45.10 2.68
C GLU A 493 34.51 44.92 1.38
N VAL A 494 33.84 44.44 0.34
CA VAL A 494 34.24 44.69 -1.04
C VAL A 494 33.73 46.08 -1.39
N SER A 495 34.62 47.07 -1.34
CA SER A 495 34.34 48.42 -1.84
C SER A 495 34.29 48.39 -3.37
N GLY A 496 33.10 48.08 -3.89
CA GLY A 496 32.66 48.42 -5.25
C GLY A 496 31.36 49.21 -5.12
N GLY A 497 31.22 50.32 -5.84
CA GLY A 497 30.04 51.19 -5.74
C GLY A 497 28.71 50.40 -5.86
N PRO A 498 27.62 50.87 -5.22
CA PRO A 498 26.34 50.18 -5.28
C PRO A 498 25.90 50.03 -6.74
N ARG A 499 25.82 48.78 -7.22
CA ARG A 499 25.16 48.44 -8.49
C ARG A 499 23.70 48.88 -8.36
N SER A 500 23.31 49.97 -9.02
CA SER A 500 21.91 50.42 -9.05
C SER A 500 21.13 49.52 -9.98
N ILE A 501 20.54 48.46 -9.42
CA ILE A 501 19.58 47.58 -10.09
C ILE A 501 18.31 48.41 -10.36
N ASN A 502 18.00 48.72 -11.62
CA ASN A 502 16.88 49.61 -11.97
C ASN A 502 15.67 48.84 -12.53
N PHE A 503 14.78 48.40 -11.65
CA PHE A 503 13.51 47.77 -12.05
C PHE A 503 12.46 48.77 -12.53
N ASP A 504 12.57 50.03 -12.15
CA ASP A 504 11.54 51.05 -12.40
C ASP A 504 11.44 51.38 -13.89
N ALA A 505 12.57 51.39 -14.61
CA ALA A 505 12.58 51.63 -16.05
C ALA A 505 11.82 50.54 -16.83
N ILE A 506 12.04 49.27 -16.49
CA ILE A 506 11.37 48.14 -17.15
C ILE A 506 9.92 48.04 -16.69
N SER A 507 9.65 48.24 -15.40
CA SER A 507 8.29 48.24 -14.86
C SER A 507 7.45 49.33 -15.52
N GLY A 508 7.99 50.56 -15.64
CA GLY A 508 7.34 51.68 -16.33
C GLY A 508 7.16 51.45 -17.83
N LEU A 509 8.11 50.78 -18.50
CA LEU A 509 7.95 50.39 -19.89
C LEU A 509 6.79 49.40 -20.05
N ILE A 510 6.72 48.36 -19.20
CA ILE A 510 5.65 47.37 -19.23
C ILE A 510 4.29 48.03 -18.97
N THR A 511 4.18 48.86 -17.93
CA THR A 511 2.90 49.48 -17.56
C THR A 511 2.41 50.52 -18.59
N SER A 512 3.33 51.18 -19.31
CA SER A 512 2.98 52.16 -20.34
C SER A 512 2.72 51.57 -21.73
N THR A 513 3.30 50.42 -22.05
CA THR A 513 3.18 49.81 -23.39
C THR A 513 2.12 48.73 -23.48
N ILE A 514 1.90 47.97 -22.40
CA ILE A 514 1.03 46.80 -22.38
C ILE A 514 -0.22 47.14 -21.56
N ASP A 515 -1.38 47.14 -22.21
CA ASP A 515 -2.71 47.46 -21.64
C ASP A 515 -2.69 48.42 -20.44
N PRO A 516 -2.44 49.73 -20.64
CA PRO A 516 -2.22 50.69 -19.55
C PRO A 516 -3.37 50.77 -18.54
N GLY A 517 -4.61 50.46 -18.95
CA GLY A 517 -5.77 50.46 -18.06
C GLY A 517 -5.84 49.25 -17.12
N SER A 518 -5.00 48.23 -17.32
CA SER A 518 -5.04 46.98 -16.55
C SER A 518 -4.25 47.01 -15.24
N TRP A 519 -3.38 48.02 -15.04
CA TRP A 519 -2.45 48.12 -13.91
C TRP A 519 -3.00 48.91 -12.72
N ASP A 520 -2.67 48.46 -11.50
CA ASP A 520 -3.11 49.03 -10.21
C ASP A 520 -2.79 50.54 -10.09
N GLU A 521 -1.65 50.98 -10.63
CA GLU A 521 -1.23 52.39 -10.64
C GLU A 521 -2.19 53.30 -11.44
N ILE A 522 -2.93 52.75 -12.40
CA ILE A 522 -3.87 53.46 -13.29
C ILE A 522 -5.33 53.06 -12.93
N GLY A 523 -5.55 52.30 -11.86
CA GLY A 523 -6.88 51.88 -11.37
C GLY A 523 -7.34 50.50 -11.87
N GLY A 524 -6.45 49.72 -12.47
CA GLY A 524 -6.65 48.32 -12.85
C GLY A 524 -6.39 47.32 -11.72
N GLN A 525 -6.42 46.01 -12.01
CA GLN A 525 -6.24 44.95 -11.00
C GLN A 525 -4.88 44.25 -11.05
N GLY A 526 -4.07 44.53 -12.08
CA GLY A 526 -2.75 43.94 -12.28
C GLY A 526 -1.64 44.69 -11.54
N SER A 527 -0.55 44.01 -11.19
CA SER A 527 0.59 44.64 -10.50
C SER A 527 1.94 44.10 -10.99
N VAL A 528 2.97 44.94 -10.92
CA VAL A 528 4.36 44.61 -11.30
C VAL A 528 5.27 44.96 -10.13
N ARG A 529 6.16 44.05 -9.73
CA ARG A 529 7.19 44.32 -8.70
C ARG A 529 8.52 43.66 -9.04
N GLY A 530 9.61 44.40 -8.87
CA GLY A 530 10.96 43.84 -8.91
C GLY A 530 11.31 43.10 -7.63
N HIS A 531 12.04 41.99 -7.76
CA HIS A 531 12.66 41.30 -6.64
C HIS A 531 14.18 41.33 -6.79
N GLU A 532 14.85 42.10 -5.94
CA GLU A 532 16.29 42.36 -6.01
C GLU A 532 17.13 41.09 -5.81
N SER A 533 16.72 40.19 -4.90
CA SER A 533 17.53 39.01 -4.55
C SER A 533 17.63 37.99 -5.68
N THR A 534 16.60 37.88 -6.53
CA THR A 534 16.55 36.96 -7.67
C THR A 534 16.64 37.66 -9.02
N LEU A 535 16.83 38.99 -9.04
CA LEU A 535 16.85 39.82 -10.24
C LEU A 535 15.68 39.51 -11.20
N SER A 536 14.48 39.37 -10.63
CA SER A 536 13.29 38.91 -11.35
C SER A 536 12.13 39.88 -11.16
N LEU A 537 11.27 39.98 -12.16
CA LEU A 537 10.02 40.74 -12.13
C LEU A 537 8.87 39.80 -11.78
N VAL A 538 8.18 40.08 -10.68
CA VAL A 538 6.97 39.37 -10.28
C VAL A 538 5.77 40.18 -10.77
N ILE A 539 5.02 39.61 -11.71
CA ILE A 539 3.91 40.28 -12.36
C ILE A 539 2.63 39.50 -12.05
N ARG A 540 1.59 40.22 -11.64
CA ARG A 540 0.23 39.70 -11.53
C ARG A 540 -0.63 40.33 -12.63
N ALA A 541 -1.01 39.54 -13.62
CA ALA A 541 -1.83 40.03 -14.73
C ALA A 541 -2.69 38.91 -15.33
N THR A 542 -3.46 39.23 -16.37
CA THR A 542 -4.21 38.22 -17.14
C THR A 542 -3.27 37.43 -18.04
N GLN A 543 -3.67 36.22 -18.48
CA GLN A 543 -2.85 35.39 -19.36
C GLN A 543 -2.42 36.12 -20.64
N LYS A 544 -3.35 36.89 -21.24
CA LYS A 544 -3.10 37.65 -22.45
C LYS A 544 -1.99 38.70 -22.23
N VAL A 545 -2.07 39.43 -21.11
CA VAL A 545 -1.05 40.42 -20.73
C VAL A 545 0.31 39.73 -20.48
N HIS A 546 0.34 38.53 -19.93
CA HIS A 546 1.58 37.77 -19.77
C HIS A 546 2.21 37.34 -21.10
N ASP A 547 1.41 36.92 -22.08
CA ASP A 547 1.93 36.61 -23.42
C ASP A 547 2.55 37.87 -24.06
N GLU A 548 1.89 39.03 -23.95
CA GLU A 548 2.41 40.32 -24.45
C GLU A 548 3.70 40.76 -23.74
N ILE A 549 3.80 40.54 -22.42
CA ILE A 549 5.01 40.84 -21.64
C ILE A 549 6.17 39.93 -22.05
N ALA A 550 5.91 38.64 -22.26
CA ALA A 550 6.93 37.70 -22.70
C ALA A 550 7.53 38.12 -24.05
N ASP A 551 6.67 38.50 -25.00
CA ASP A 551 7.07 38.98 -26.31
C ASP A 551 7.90 40.28 -26.22
N LEU A 552 7.47 41.25 -25.40
CA LEU A 552 8.21 42.49 -25.16
C LEU A 552 9.60 42.21 -24.57
N LEU A 553 9.69 41.38 -23.53
CA LEU A 553 10.97 41.03 -22.89
C LEU A 553 11.90 40.28 -23.86
N GLU A 554 11.37 39.40 -24.72
CA GLU A 554 12.15 38.75 -25.77
C GLU A 554 12.67 39.75 -26.81
N GLN A 555 11.85 40.72 -27.22
CA GLN A 555 12.28 41.78 -28.14
C GLN A 555 13.39 42.65 -27.53
N LEU A 556 13.27 43.03 -26.26
CA LEU A 556 14.31 43.80 -25.56
C LEU A 556 15.64 43.04 -25.51
N ARG A 557 15.60 41.73 -25.26
CA ARG A 557 16.79 40.86 -25.31
C ARG A 557 17.42 40.82 -26.68
N ARG A 558 16.62 40.66 -27.74
CA ARG A 558 17.12 40.67 -29.13
C ARG A 558 17.76 42.01 -29.50
N LEU A 559 17.26 43.13 -28.95
CA LEU A 559 17.84 44.45 -29.17
C LEU A 559 19.15 44.65 -28.40
N GLN A 560 19.27 44.11 -27.17
CA GLN A 560 20.52 44.13 -26.42
C GLN A 560 21.64 43.34 -27.12
N ASP A 561 21.31 42.20 -27.74
CA ASP A 561 22.28 41.40 -28.52
C ASP A 561 22.88 42.14 -29.73
N LEU A 562 22.30 43.28 -30.15
CA LEU A 562 22.71 44.07 -31.31
C LEU A 562 23.41 45.40 -30.95
N GLN A 563 24.03 45.48 -29.78
CA GLN A 563 24.77 46.69 -29.38
C GLN A 563 26.13 46.82 -30.11
N VAL A 564 26.33 47.96 -30.79
CA VAL A 564 27.63 48.38 -31.35
C VAL A 564 28.30 49.32 -30.35
N THR A 565 29.42 48.90 -29.76
CA THR A 565 30.24 49.76 -28.92
C THR A 565 31.04 50.74 -29.80
N ILE A 566 30.79 52.04 -29.65
CA ILE A 566 31.63 53.09 -30.23
C ILE A 566 32.56 53.60 -29.13
N GLU A 567 33.84 53.25 -29.21
CA GLU A 567 34.86 53.77 -28.32
C GLU A 567 35.39 55.11 -28.85
N VAL A 568 35.17 56.19 -28.10
CA VAL A 568 35.79 57.50 -28.37
C VAL A 568 36.93 57.69 -27.37
N ARG A 569 38.17 57.57 -27.84
CA ARG A 569 39.36 57.91 -27.04
C ARG A 569 39.72 59.37 -27.27
N GLN A 570 39.50 60.20 -26.26
CA GLN A 570 40.04 61.55 -26.23
C GLN A 570 41.46 61.50 -25.64
N ILE A 571 42.46 61.65 -26.50
CA ILE A 571 43.85 61.78 -26.08
C ILE A 571 44.12 63.28 -25.89
N SER A 572 44.30 63.75 -24.66
CA SER A 572 44.92 65.05 -24.41
C SER A 572 46.39 64.83 -24.09
N VAL A 573 47.28 65.50 -24.84
CA VAL A 573 48.73 65.42 -24.65
C VAL A 573 49.17 66.68 -23.92
N THR A 574 49.92 66.53 -22.84
CA THR A 574 50.61 67.62 -22.14
C THR A 574 52.03 67.76 -22.70
N ASP A 575 52.51 69.00 -22.87
CA ASP A 575 53.72 69.35 -23.66
C ASP A 575 55.05 68.69 -23.22
N GLN A 576 55.11 68.00 -22.08
CA GLN A 576 56.33 67.35 -21.62
C GLN A 576 56.65 66.00 -22.31
N PHE A 577 55.82 65.56 -23.27
CA PHE A 577 56.06 64.33 -24.05
C PHE A 577 56.98 64.53 -25.28
N TYR A 578 57.30 65.78 -25.65
CA TYR A 578 58.05 66.09 -26.87
C TYR A 578 59.57 65.87 -26.78
N GLU A 579 60.19 65.76 -25.61
CA GLU A 579 61.66 65.63 -25.52
C GLU A 579 62.18 64.19 -25.63
N ARG A 580 61.31 63.16 -25.68
CA ARG A 580 61.73 61.75 -25.75
C ARG A 580 61.44 61.04 -27.08
N ILE A 581 60.73 61.68 -27.99
CA ILE A 581 60.58 61.24 -29.37
C ILE A 581 61.11 62.37 -30.24
N GLY A 582 62.41 62.31 -30.57
CA GLY A 582 63.07 63.31 -31.39
C GLY A 582 62.44 63.38 -32.78
N ILE A 583 61.58 64.37 -33.00
CA ILE A 583 61.13 64.81 -34.31
C ILE A 583 61.06 66.33 -34.26
N ASP A 584 62.06 66.98 -34.88
CA ASP A 584 62.04 68.43 -35.12
C ASP A 584 60.85 68.77 -36.02
N PHE A 585 59.88 69.50 -35.49
CA PHE A 585 58.87 70.20 -36.28
C PHE A 585 59.02 71.70 -36.05
N ASP A 586 59.93 72.31 -36.79
CA ASP A 586 60.04 73.77 -36.90
C ASP A 586 58.85 74.30 -37.72
N TRP A 587 57.75 74.63 -37.03
CA TRP A 587 56.62 75.37 -37.59
C TRP A 587 56.44 76.66 -36.78
N ASN A 588 57.09 77.71 -37.28
CA ASN A 588 56.97 79.09 -36.81
C ASN A 588 55.54 79.62 -37.07
N ILE A 589 54.64 79.42 -36.11
CA ILE A 589 53.34 80.11 -36.07
C ILE A 589 53.47 81.24 -35.05
N GLN A 590 53.43 82.47 -35.56
CA GLN A 590 53.41 83.70 -34.78
C GLN A 590 52.10 83.79 -33.99
N ASP A 591 52.19 83.68 -32.67
CA ASP A 591 51.05 83.89 -31.78
C ASP A 591 50.89 85.40 -31.53
N SER A 592 50.07 86.04 -32.36
CA SER A 592 49.75 87.47 -32.25
C SER A 592 48.29 87.65 -31.84
N ILE A 593 47.97 87.43 -30.56
CA ILE A 593 46.79 88.03 -29.93
C ILE A 593 47.22 88.65 -28.61
N GLY A 594 47.32 89.99 -28.64
CA GLY A 594 47.79 90.81 -27.55
C GLY A 594 46.73 91.19 -26.52
N GLY A 595 47.15 91.13 -25.26
CA GLY A 595 47.02 92.23 -24.29
C GLY A 595 45.89 92.13 -23.25
N PRO A 596 45.94 92.93 -22.16
CA PRO A 596 47.09 93.59 -21.53
C PRO A 596 47.33 93.16 -20.06
N ARG A 597 48.59 93.27 -19.67
CA ARG A 597 49.15 93.01 -18.34
C ARG A 597 48.65 94.02 -17.32
N PHE A 598 48.35 93.55 -16.10
CA PHE A 598 48.53 94.34 -14.89
C PHE A 598 49.66 93.71 -14.07
N ASP A 599 50.72 94.50 -13.97
CA ASP A 599 51.88 94.33 -13.12
C ASP A 599 51.56 94.88 -11.71
N GLY A 600 52.10 94.25 -10.68
CA GLY A 600 51.79 94.53 -9.28
C GLY A 600 52.55 93.58 -8.37
N GLY A 601 53.89 93.64 -8.43
CA GLY A 601 54.78 92.69 -7.80
C GLY A 601 54.99 92.81 -6.28
N THR A 602 55.78 91.83 -5.83
CA THR A 602 56.75 91.83 -4.73
C THR A 602 56.28 91.64 -3.29
N GLY A 603 56.83 90.59 -2.67
CA GLY A 603 56.84 90.40 -1.22
C GLY A 603 57.16 88.96 -0.78
N GLY A 604 58.33 88.43 -1.13
CA GLY A 604 58.83 87.18 -0.54
C GLY A 604 59.50 87.43 0.82
N GLN A 605 59.26 86.55 1.79
CA GLN A 605 60.16 86.27 2.93
C GLN A 605 59.74 84.93 3.57
N GLN A 606 60.47 83.84 3.34
CA GLN A 606 61.61 83.31 4.11
C GLN A 606 61.30 82.87 5.57
N ASN A 607 61.27 81.54 5.73
CA ASN A 607 62.02 80.73 6.71
C ASN A 607 61.66 80.74 8.21
N GLY A 608 61.72 79.53 8.81
CA GLY A 608 61.67 79.22 10.25
C GLY A 608 60.41 78.45 10.62
N GLY A 609 60.40 77.16 10.97
CA GLY A 609 61.39 76.39 11.73
C GLY A 609 61.03 76.43 13.22
N GLY A 610 60.49 75.33 13.76
CA GLY A 610 60.50 75.07 15.20
C GLY A 610 59.15 74.79 15.87
N GLY A 611 58.85 73.50 16.03
CA GLY A 611 58.58 72.85 17.32
C GLY A 611 57.69 73.52 18.38
N GLY A 612 56.66 72.77 18.80
CA GLY A 612 56.43 72.50 20.22
C GLY A 612 55.22 73.16 20.88
N GLY A 613 54.18 72.34 21.10
CA GLY A 613 53.54 72.19 22.42
C GLY A 613 52.56 73.25 22.93
N GLY A 614 51.29 72.84 23.06
CA GLY A 614 50.61 72.87 24.36
C GLY A 614 49.68 74.05 24.71
N ASN A 615 48.41 73.67 24.96
CA ASN A 615 47.39 74.27 25.84
C ASN A 615 46.64 75.57 25.46
N ASN A 616 45.35 75.37 25.12
CA ASN A 616 44.15 75.73 25.91
C ASN A 616 44.11 77.11 26.63
N GLN A 617 43.21 78.02 26.22
CA GLN A 617 42.08 78.57 27.03
C GLN A 617 41.48 79.89 26.48
N ASN A 618 40.18 80.05 26.77
CA ASN A 618 39.40 81.31 26.93
C ASN A 618 38.85 81.94 25.63
N SER A 619 37.55 82.25 25.48
CA SER A 619 36.71 83.02 26.42
C SER A 619 35.19 82.87 26.10
N GLY A 620 34.34 82.75 27.14
CA GLY A 620 32.93 83.22 27.10
C GLY A 620 32.87 84.76 27.24
N PRO A 621 31.70 85.43 27.38
CA PRO A 621 30.49 85.07 28.17
C PRO A 621 29.17 85.35 27.37
N GLY A 622 27.92 85.25 27.84
CA GLY A 622 27.31 85.06 29.15
C GLY A 622 25.76 85.06 29.01
N GLN A 623 25.14 84.35 29.96
CA GLN A 623 23.73 84.06 30.30
C GLN A 623 22.87 85.33 30.62
N PRO A 624 21.56 85.31 31.01
CA PRO A 624 20.86 84.28 31.81
C PRO A 624 19.33 84.01 31.73
N LEU A 625 19.03 82.80 32.24
CA LEU A 625 17.89 82.14 32.94
C LEU A 625 16.99 83.00 33.91
N PRO A 626 16.04 82.45 34.74
CA PRO A 626 15.00 81.36 34.69
C PRO A 626 13.67 81.82 35.43
N PRO A 627 12.93 81.12 36.36
CA PRO A 627 12.69 79.69 36.75
C PRO A 627 11.20 79.33 37.15
N PHE A 628 11.02 78.10 37.71
CA PHE A 628 10.06 77.58 38.72
C PHE A 628 9.32 76.29 38.23
N GLY A 629 9.13 75.20 38.99
CA GLY A 629 9.38 74.85 40.39
C GLY A 629 8.90 73.41 40.69
N SER A 630 9.39 72.86 41.81
CA SER A 630 9.28 71.50 42.39
C SER A 630 7.96 71.11 43.08
N VAL A 631 7.75 69.80 43.40
CA VAL A 631 7.09 69.14 44.60
C VAL A 631 6.83 67.64 44.25
N ILE A 632 7.36 66.58 44.89
CA ILE A 632 7.23 65.90 46.22
C ILE A 632 5.87 65.17 46.52
N GLY A 633 5.97 63.87 46.89
CA GLY A 633 5.00 63.05 47.67
C GLY A 633 4.56 61.76 46.93
N GLY A 634 4.63 60.50 47.40
CA GLY A 634 4.73 59.90 48.74
C GLY A 634 3.40 59.20 49.12
N GLY A 635 3.34 57.86 49.29
CA GLY A 635 2.19 57.21 49.96
C GLY A 635 1.90 55.72 49.69
N MET A 636 1.88 54.94 50.78
CA MET A 636 1.64 53.49 50.96
C MET A 636 0.15 53.06 50.99
N GLN A 637 -0.08 51.76 50.75
CA GLN A 637 -1.08 50.82 51.33
C GLN A 637 -2.60 51.12 51.34
N GLY A 638 -3.37 50.08 50.97
CA GLY A 638 -4.80 49.94 51.29
C GLY A 638 -5.36 48.56 50.91
N GLN A 639 -5.63 47.74 51.93
CA GLN A 639 -6.18 46.38 51.95
C GLN A 639 -7.72 46.41 52.10
N THR A 640 -8.43 45.37 51.60
CA THR A 640 -9.78 44.83 51.96
C THR A 640 -10.61 44.52 50.69
N GLY A 641 -11.41 43.45 50.56
CA GLY A 641 -11.74 42.27 51.36
C GLY A 641 -12.66 41.36 50.50
N GLY A 642 -12.58 40.03 50.64
CA GLY A 642 -13.71 39.18 51.09
C GLY A 642 -14.61 38.69 49.93
N GLY A 643 -14.63 37.40 49.59
CA GLY A 643 -15.47 36.37 50.24
C GLY A 643 -16.63 36.00 49.30
N GLN A 644 -16.56 34.87 48.57
CA GLN A 644 -17.02 33.53 48.94
C GLN A 644 -18.54 33.30 48.81
N GLY A 645 -18.90 32.20 48.13
CA GLY A 645 -20.23 31.58 48.09
C GLY A 645 -20.86 31.73 46.70
N GLY A 646 -21.17 30.70 45.92
CA GLY A 646 -21.45 29.30 46.27
C GLY A 646 -22.83 28.97 45.69
N GLY A 647 -22.93 27.82 45.02
CA GLY A 647 -24.21 27.15 44.83
C GLY A 647 -24.70 27.00 43.38
N GLY A 648 -24.61 25.76 42.88
CA GLY A 648 -25.84 25.02 42.65
C GLY A 648 -26.31 24.87 41.20
N GLY A 649 -25.96 23.71 40.63
CA GLY A 649 -26.95 22.75 40.13
C GLY A 649 -27.55 22.98 38.74
N GLY A 650 -27.53 21.94 37.91
CA GLY A 650 -28.39 21.93 36.71
C GLY A 650 -28.05 20.90 35.66
N TRP A 651 -28.32 19.63 35.96
CA TRP A 651 -28.38 18.55 34.98
C TRP A 651 -29.29 18.88 33.80
N ARG A 652 -28.88 18.55 32.57
CA ARG A 652 -29.78 18.00 31.53
C ARG A 652 -29.02 17.31 30.40
N ARG A 653 -29.13 15.97 30.41
CA ARG A 653 -29.02 15.12 29.23
C ARG A 653 -30.10 15.50 28.21
N ARG A 654 -29.77 15.49 26.92
CA ARG A 654 -30.65 14.92 25.88
C ARG A 654 -29.80 14.37 24.73
N ARG A 655 -29.97 13.07 24.49
CA ARG A 655 -29.71 12.42 23.21
C ARG A 655 -30.72 12.92 22.18
N ARG A 656 -30.26 13.13 20.95
CA ARG A 656 -30.70 12.34 19.79
C ARG A 656 -29.52 12.13 18.88
#